data_AF-A0A1R0ZES8-F1
#
_entry.id   AF-A0A1R0ZES8-F1
#
_cell.length_a   1.000
_cell.length_b   1.000
_cell.length_c   1.000
_cell.angle_alpha   90.00
_cell.angle_beta   90.00
_cell.angle_gamma   90.00
#
_symmetry.space_group_name_H-M   'P 1'
#
loop_
_entity.id
_entity.type
_entity.pdbx_description
1 polymer ?
#
loop_
_entity_poly.entity_id
_entity_poly.type
_entity_poly.pdbx_seq_one_letter_code
_entity_poly.pdbx_strand_id
1 'polypeptide(L)'
;MKKLWISILVVLVVIPMMFQSSVKAATPISIIIDGVRLSTDQAPVMVNGRTMVPLRAIFEAFNATIKWNQKAQTVTATKDDTTIMLKIGSKTATINNKAVTLDVPGLNLKGRTMVPTRFVSEALGHEVGWNPKTQVVTITTSASNVGNAGPVSNVIAQDVSDFGDGRDLQVSFTRAANESLVDHYRVLIVKSGNILNLSSAQTITSYNYSTVLPTGTNPSVKLTSGTRTIDGDSIKNNQAYVAYVLTVGKGSNTSALSIGSSSITLVNKTVTAINNVQVNDISDYGDGRDLSVSFNKLSDESKISSYRIFVVKGNNYSNFNLSTANNVSSANSTLVSKTGNNITQILSSASRDTDGALLKTGVSYRVFVMAIDNSNAANNVLSSVSSAITLTNIGVSNLTVSDVSNYNDGRDLRVSFTHATDETYISQYRIMVVPTSYYSSFSLAEANNVTNANYTAASTNGTSTSLTLSSSARDVRGALIKNAVSYKVYILSIGSGSNSGGNVLSNASSVITLIYDSSVSTVFNLSVSDVYDYGDGRDLRVSFTHATDETYISQYRIMVVPTSYYGSFDLYAANNVVSGNYTAVSTSGSSTNQVLYSSTRDVLGDLIKSGSSYRVYVLSVGSGGYSDSNELSSASPIITLFNNSSLKAVTNLNVSDVKDYGDGRDLQVSFNHATDETYINQYRIMVVPTSDYSSFSLSDANNVSSANYTSVSTSGSSTSQVLDSSARDVRGNLIKAGISYKVYVLSVGNGNYAGPNAISGESSAITLSTNKSPVISVTNVTYREDNGRILISFDKSANESNISEYRVLVVPSKQGFGTADALAVNSSYYSSVIPNGTNPSTFTATRDVNGNAIVKGVKYKVYVLAVANNSGVQNGGLSNSTEEFEI
;
A
#
# COMPACT_ATOMS: atom_id res chain seq x y z
N MET A 1 29.73 -11.34 -42.32
CA MET A 1 30.03 -12.33 -41.25
C MET A 1 31.51 -12.43 -40.84
N LYS A 2 32.45 -11.58 -41.32
CA LYS A 2 33.86 -11.63 -40.89
C LYS A 2 34.21 -10.70 -39.71
N LYS A 3 33.37 -9.71 -39.38
CA LYS A 3 33.62 -8.77 -38.27
C LYS A 3 33.10 -9.26 -36.90
N LEU A 4 32.16 -10.21 -36.88
CA LEU A 4 31.65 -10.81 -35.62
C LEU A 4 32.58 -11.86 -35.01
N TRP A 5 33.45 -12.48 -35.82
CA TRP A 5 34.37 -13.53 -35.36
C TRP A 5 35.61 -12.97 -34.66
N ILE A 6 36.01 -11.74 -34.98
CA ILE A 6 37.19 -11.09 -34.37
C ILE A 6 36.88 -10.64 -32.93
N SER A 7 35.66 -10.18 -32.66
CA SER A 7 35.23 -9.79 -31.31
C SER A 7 35.13 -10.98 -30.34
N ILE A 8 34.74 -12.16 -30.84
CA ILE A 8 34.69 -13.39 -30.03
C ILE A 8 36.11 -13.92 -29.73
N LEU A 9 37.06 -13.73 -30.65
CA LEU A 9 38.45 -14.16 -30.45
C LEU A 9 39.20 -13.29 -29.41
N VAL A 10 38.93 -11.98 -29.36
CA VAL A 10 39.57 -11.07 -28.38
C VAL A 10 39.08 -11.34 -26.95
N VAL A 11 37.80 -11.66 -26.78
CA VAL A 11 37.25 -12.02 -25.46
C VAL A 11 37.78 -13.38 -24.98
N LEU A 12 38.02 -14.33 -25.89
CA LEU A 12 38.56 -15.66 -25.53
C LEU A 12 40.03 -15.63 -25.05
N VAL A 13 40.81 -14.63 -25.46
CA VAL A 13 42.24 -14.50 -25.11
C VAL A 13 42.47 -13.72 -23.81
N VAL A 14 41.54 -12.84 -23.41
CA VAL A 14 41.71 -11.98 -22.21
C VAL A 14 41.24 -12.69 -20.93
N ILE A 15 40.27 -13.61 -21.01
CA ILE A 15 39.72 -14.32 -19.85
C ILE A 15 40.73 -15.21 -19.09
N PRO A 16 41.70 -15.90 -19.73
CA PRO A 16 42.69 -16.71 -19.01
C PRO A 16 43.75 -15.90 -18.24
N MET A 17 43.97 -14.62 -18.57
CA MET A 17 44.99 -13.79 -17.89
C MET A 17 44.58 -13.33 -16.49
N MET A 18 43.30 -13.47 -16.11
CA MET A 18 42.80 -13.06 -14.78
C MET A 18 42.87 -14.17 -13.71
N PHE A 19 43.43 -15.34 -14.03
CA PHE A 19 43.64 -16.44 -13.08
C PHE A 19 45.10 -16.88 -13.06
N GLN A 20 46.00 -16.01 -12.59
CA GLN A 20 47.31 -16.47 -12.13
C GLN A 20 47.18 -17.02 -10.71
N SER A 21 47.18 -18.35 -10.58
CA SER A 21 47.29 -19.02 -9.29
C SER A 21 48.61 -18.62 -8.65
N SER A 22 48.56 -17.88 -7.54
CA SER A 22 49.76 -17.65 -6.72
C SER A 22 50.25 -19.00 -6.19
N VAL A 23 51.36 -19.49 -6.73
CA VAL A 23 52.05 -20.65 -6.14
C VAL A 23 52.63 -20.19 -4.80
N LYS A 24 51.92 -20.46 -3.70
CA LYS A 24 52.47 -20.28 -2.36
C LYS A 24 53.64 -21.24 -2.19
N ALA A 25 54.84 -20.68 -2.03
CA ALA A 25 55.97 -21.44 -1.53
C ALA A 25 55.58 -22.06 -0.18
N ALA A 26 55.82 -23.37 -0.02
CA ALA A 26 55.53 -24.06 1.23
C ALA A 26 56.29 -23.38 2.39
N THR A 27 55.60 -23.19 3.51
CA THR A 27 56.19 -22.61 4.73
C THR A 27 57.38 -23.45 5.19
N PRO A 28 58.57 -22.85 5.41
CA PRO A 28 59.75 -23.61 5.79
C PRO A 28 59.57 -24.25 7.17
N ILE A 29 59.86 -25.54 7.26
CA ILE A 29 59.77 -26.28 8.52
C ILE A 29 60.88 -25.81 9.47
N SER A 30 60.55 -25.58 10.74
CA SER A 30 61.53 -25.17 11.77
C SER A 30 61.64 -26.19 12.90
N ILE A 31 62.78 -26.20 13.59
CA ILE A 31 63.06 -27.07 14.74
C ILE A 31 63.18 -26.20 15.99
N ILE A 32 62.50 -26.58 17.07
CA ILE A 32 62.58 -25.96 18.39
C ILE A 32 63.03 -27.04 19.40
N ILE A 33 64.07 -26.74 20.18
CA ILE A 33 64.53 -27.56 21.30
C ILE A 33 64.31 -26.75 22.58
N ASP A 34 63.50 -27.27 23.52
CA ASP A 34 63.19 -26.62 24.80
C ASP A 34 62.77 -25.14 24.67
N GLY A 35 61.96 -24.83 23.65
CA GLY A 35 61.48 -23.48 23.37
C GLY A 35 62.45 -22.60 22.55
N VAL A 36 63.67 -23.05 22.26
CA VAL A 36 64.67 -22.32 21.47
C VAL A 36 64.73 -22.86 20.04
N ARG A 37 64.66 -21.97 19.04
CA ARG A 37 64.75 -22.37 17.63
C ARG A 37 66.19 -22.78 17.27
N LEU A 38 66.35 -23.99 16.74
CA LEU A 38 67.62 -24.49 16.23
C LEU A 38 67.84 -24.01 14.79
N SER A 39 68.95 -23.31 14.55
CA SER A 39 69.39 -22.95 13.20
C SER A 39 70.03 -24.16 12.52
N THR A 40 69.67 -24.41 11.27
CA THR A 40 70.20 -25.53 10.48
C THR A 40 70.57 -25.05 9.09
N ASP A 41 71.69 -25.53 8.56
CA ASP A 41 72.17 -25.22 7.21
C ASP A 41 71.38 -25.96 6.13
N GLN A 42 70.83 -27.12 6.47
CA GLN A 42 69.82 -27.83 5.70
C GLN A 42 68.51 -27.88 6.48
N ALA A 43 67.52 -27.12 6.01
CA ALA A 43 66.19 -27.09 6.60
C ALA A 43 65.54 -28.49 6.57
N PRO A 44 64.69 -28.82 7.56
CA PRO A 44 63.87 -30.03 7.51
C PRO A 44 62.97 -30.05 6.27
N VAL A 45 62.69 -31.25 5.79
CA VAL A 45 61.87 -31.46 4.59
C VAL A 45 60.85 -32.56 4.81
N MET A 46 59.71 -32.49 4.13
CA MET A 46 58.73 -33.56 4.16
C MET A 46 58.98 -34.54 3.01
N VAL A 47 59.20 -35.81 3.32
CA VAL A 47 59.44 -36.88 2.33
C VAL A 47 58.49 -38.03 2.65
N ASN A 48 57.67 -38.44 1.68
CA ASN A 48 56.69 -39.53 1.83
C ASN A 48 55.81 -39.42 3.09
N GLY A 49 55.35 -38.20 3.42
CA GLY A 49 54.50 -37.95 4.59
C GLY A 49 55.21 -38.04 5.95
N ARG A 50 56.55 -38.02 5.95
CA ARG A 50 57.38 -37.95 7.16
C ARG A 50 58.28 -36.71 7.12
N THR A 51 58.38 -36.02 8.26
CA THR A 51 59.31 -34.92 8.42
C THR A 51 60.71 -35.46 8.64
N MET A 52 61.62 -35.10 7.74
CA MET A 52 63.02 -35.48 7.74
C MET A 52 63.84 -34.30 8.29
N VAL A 53 64.64 -34.55 9.30
CA VAL A 53 65.44 -33.55 10.01
C VAL A 53 66.94 -33.85 9.89
N PRO A 54 67.81 -32.82 9.91
CA PRO A 54 69.26 -33.01 9.83
C PRO A 54 69.79 -33.68 11.10
N LEU A 55 70.28 -34.92 10.96
CA LEU A 55 70.75 -35.73 12.09
C LEU A 55 71.86 -35.02 12.87
N ARG A 56 72.88 -34.52 12.17
CA ARG A 56 74.05 -33.91 12.83
C ARG A 56 73.65 -32.72 13.72
N ALA A 57 72.88 -31.78 13.19
CA ALA A 57 72.54 -30.55 13.90
C ALA A 57 71.75 -30.82 15.19
N ILE A 58 70.82 -31.77 15.17
CA ILE A 58 70.06 -32.13 16.38
C ILE A 58 70.94 -32.86 17.39
N PHE A 59 71.75 -33.82 16.94
CA PHE A 59 72.54 -34.65 17.84
C PHE A 59 73.70 -33.87 18.48
N GLU A 60 74.32 -32.95 17.74
CA GLU A 60 75.32 -32.03 18.27
C GLU A 60 74.71 -31.02 19.25
N ALA A 61 73.47 -30.57 19.04
CA ALA A 61 72.75 -29.74 20.02
C ALA A 61 72.54 -30.45 21.37
N PHE A 62 72.63 -31.78 21.39
CA PHE A 62 72.63 -32.61 22.59
C PHE A 62 74.01 -33.18 22.95
N ASN A 63 75.10 -32.53 22.49
CA ASN A 63 76.50 -32.88 22.77
C ASN A 63 76.95 -34.28 22.28
N ALA A 64 76.29 -34.86 21.26
CA ALA A 64 76.75 -36.10 20.65
C ALA A 64 77.91 -35.89 19.66
N THR A 65 78.85 -36.83 19.60
CA THR A 65 79.93 -36.85 18.60
C THR A 65 79.50 -37.62 17.35
N ILE A 66 79.65 -37.02 16.17
CA ILE A 66 79.24 -37.60 14.89
C ILE A 66 80.46 -37.95 14.02
N LYS A 67 80.57 -39.23 13.61
CA LYS A 67 81.57 -39.72 12.66
C LYS A 67 80.89 -40.21 11.38
N TRP A 68 81.48 -39.90 10.23
CA TRP A 68 80.99 -40.33 8.92
C TRP A 68 82.01 -41.25 8.24
N ASN A 69 81.58 -42.42 7.79
CA ASN A 69 82.39 -43.33 6.98
C ASN A 69 81.94 -43.26 5.52
N GLN A 70 82.75 -42.62 4.68
CA GLN A 70 82.46 -42.41 3.26
C GLN A 70 82.37 -43.73 2.47
N LYS A 71 83.25 -44.71 2.74
CA LYS A 71 83.29 -45.99 2.00
C LYS A 71 82.07 -46.85 2.32
N ALA A 72 81.62 -46.84 3.56
CA ALA A 72 80.46 -47.61 4.02
C ALA A 72 79.11 -46.85 3.91
N GLN A 73 79.15 -45.54 3.58
CA GLN A 73 77.98 -44.65 3.62
C GLN A 73 77.22 -44.72 4.95
N THR A 74 77.96 -44.78 6.07
CA THR A 74 77.41 -44.99 7.42
C THR A 74 77.77 -43.82 8.32
N VAL A 75 76.77 -43.28 9.03
CA VAL A 75 76.94 -42.32 10.12
C VAL A 75 76.95 -43.07 11.46
N THR A 76 77.91 -42.73 12.31
CA THR A 76 77.99 -43.20 13.70
C THR A 76 77.87 -42.00 14.62
N ALA A 77 76.87 -42.00 15.51
CA ALA A 77 76.68 -40.98 16.54
C ALA A 77 76.90 -41.60 17.92
N THR A 78 77.70 -40.95 18.76
CA THR A 78 77.98 -41.41 20.13
C THR A 78 77.69 -40.30 21.12
N LYS A 79 76.85 -40.58 22.12
CA LYS A 79 76.54 -39.69 23.24
C LYS A 79 76.49 -40.53 24.50
N ASP A 80 77.33 -40.21 25.48
CA ASP A 80 77.49 -41.02 26.70
C ASP A 80 77.69 -42.51 26.35
N ASP A 81 76.90 -43.42 26.94
CA ASP A 81 76.94 -44.86 26.64
C ASP A 81 76.10 -45.28 25.41
N THR A 82 75.52 -44.32 24.68
CA THR A 82 74.65 -44.57 23.53
C THR A 82 75.41 -44.45 22.21
N THR A 83 75.51 -45.55 21.46
CA THR A 83 76.10 -45.60 20.11
C THR A 83 75.04 -45.94 19.08
N ILE A 84 74.93 -45.08 18.07
CA ILE A 84 73.96 -45.19 16.98
C ILE A 84 74.71 -45.34 15.67
N MET A 85 74.33 -46.34 14.86
CA MET A 85 74.87 -46.54 13.52
C MET A 85 73.76 -46.58 12.50
N LEU A 86 73.85 -45.74 11.46
CA LEU A 86 72.86 -45.63 10.40
C LEU A 86 73.54 -45.59 9.03
N LYS A 87 73.16 -46.52 8.15
CA LYS A 87 73.61 -46.57 6.75
C LYS A 87 72.61 -45.83 5.86
N ILE A 88 73.09 -44.91 5.02
CA ILE A 88 72.24 -44.17 4.08
C ILE A 88 71.55 -45.16 3.12
N GLY A 89 70.26 -44.95 2.87
CA GLY A 89 69.42 -45.82 2.05
C GLY A 89 68.90 -47.07 2.77
N SER A 90 69.38 -47.37 3.98
CA SER A 90 68.86 -48.47 4.80
C SER A 90 67.61 -48.04 5.56
N LYS A 91 66.59 -48.91 5.62
CA LYS A 91 65.46 -48.77 6.56
C LYS A 91 65.78 -49.25 7.97
N THR A 92 66.98 -49.77 8.20
CA THR A 92 67.40 -50.29 9.51
C THR A 92 68.63 -49.55 9.98
N ALA A 93 68.60 -49.10 11.24
CA ALA A 93 69.72 -48.56 12.00
C ALA A 93 69.91 -49.38 13.27
N THR A 94 71.00 -49.16 14.01
CA THR A 94 71.22 -49.79 15.32
C THR A 94 71.44 -48.75 16.39
N ILE A 95 70.81 -48.94 17.56
CA ILE A 95 71.06 -48.19 18.80
C ILE A 95 71.60 -49.19 19.81
N ASN A 96 72.82 -49.01 20.32
CA ASN A 96 73.49 -49.93 21.24
C ASN A 96 73.46 -51.39 20.74
N ASN A 97 73.80 -51.58 19.46
CA ASN A 97 73.76 -52.86 18.74
C ASN A 97 72.37 -53.52 18.59
N LYS A 98 71.28 -52.87 19.01
CA LYS A 98 69.90 -53.33 18.76
C LYS A 98 69.35 -52.69 17.49
N ALA A 99 68.77 -53.50 16.61
CA ALA A 99 68.18 -53.01 15.36
C ALA A 99 66.90 -52.20 15.59
N VAL A 100 66.79 -51.06 14.92
CA VAL A 100 65.64 -50.14 14.90
C VAL A 100 65.25 -49.86 13.46
N THR A 101 63.95 -49.93 13.18
CA THR A 101 63.40 -49.73 11.83
C THR A 101 62.94 -48.30 11.65
N LEU A 102 63.37 -47.66 10.56
CA LEU A 102 62.96 -46.31 10.16
C LEU A 102 61.75 -46.36 9.23
N ASP A 103 60.81 -45.43 9.43
CA ASP A 103 59.64 -45.26 8.54
C ASP A 103 60.04 -44.93 7.09
N VAL A 104 61.07 -44.08 6.94
CA VAL A 104 61.66 -43.68 5.68
C VAL A 104 63.17 -43.87 5.82
N PRO A 105 63.86 -44.50 4.83
CA PRO A 105 65.31 -44.65 4.89
C PRO A 105 66.01 -43.32 5.12
N GLY A 106 67.08 -43.31 5.92
CA GLY A 106 67.93 -42.14 6.04
C GLY A 106 68.49 -41.78 4.67
N LEU A 107 68.43 -40.50 4.31
CA LEU A 107 68.84 -40.03 2.98
C LEU A 107 69.89 -38.93 3.08
N ASN A 108 70.71 -38.80 2.05
CA ASN A 108 71.62 -37.68 1.91
C ASN A 108 70.95 -36.59 1.07
N LEU A 109 70.65 -35.44 1.68
CA LEU A 109 70.12 -34.28 0.99
C LEU A 109 71.15 -33.16 1.03
N LYS A 110 71.65 -32.76 -0.15
CA LYS A 110 72.64 -31.69 -0.31
C LYS A 110 73.86 -31.82 0.64
N GLY A 111 74.33 -33.05 0.88
CA GLY A 111 75.48 -33.30 1.74
C GLY A 111 75.16 -33.34 3.24
N ARG A 112 73.88 -33.45 3.62
CA ARG A 112 73.43 -33.64 5.02
C ARG A 112 72.62 -34.92 5.14
N THR A 113 72.92 -35.70 6.18
CA THR A 113 72.15 -36.90 6.53
C THR A 113 70.83 -36.47 7.17
N MET A 114 69.73 -36.80 6.51
CA MET A 114 68.37 -36.53 6.96
C MET A 114 67.72 -37.81 7.48
N VAL A 115 67.09 -37.75 8.65
CA VAL A 115 66.40 -38.88 9.29
C VAL A 115 64.98 -38.50 9.70
N PRO A 116 64.05 -39.46 9.80
CA PRO A 116 62.71 -39.19 10.30
C PRO A 116 62.75 -38.64 11.73
N THR A 117 61.90 -37.65 12.05
CA THR A 117 61.79 -37.09 13.41
C THR A 117 61.54 -38.14 14.49
N ARG A 118 60.77 -39.19 14.19
CA ARG A 118 60.52 -40.31 15.12
C ARG A 118 61.80 -41.03 15.53
N PHE A 119 62.70 -41.26 14.58
CA PHE A 119 63.98 -41.90 14.87
C PHE A 119 64.83 -41.09 15.84
N VAL A 120 64.74 -39.75 15.79
CA VAL A 120 65.43 -38.87 16.74
C VAL A 120 64.91 -39.06 18.17
N SER A 121 63.60 -39.20 18.34
CA SER A 121 62.97 -39.46 19.65
C SER A 121 63.46 -40.78 20.24
N GLU A 122 63.44 -41.86 19.44
CA GLU A 122 63.89 -43.19 19.86
C GLU A 122 65.40 -43.25 20.13
N ALA A 123 66.19 -42.49 19.36
CA ALA A 123 67.64 -42.45 19.47
C ALA A 123 68.16 -41.68 20.70
N LEU A 124 67.44 -40.63 21.13
CA LEU A 124 67.92 -39.72 22.18
C LEU A 124 67.06 -39.75 23.45
N GLY A 125 65.92 -40.45 23.45
CA GLY A 125 65.03 -40.55 24.62
C GLY A 125 64.31 -39.24 24.96
N HIS A 126 64.14 -38.34 23.98
CA HIS A 126 63.46 -37.06 24.15
C HIS A 126 62.08 -37.08 23.48
N GLU A 127 61.13 -36.30 24.01
CA GLU A 127 59.81 -36.18 23.42
C GLU A 127 59.90 -35.29 22.16
N VAL A 128 59.46 -35.83 21.02
CA VAL A 128 59.47 -35.11 19.73
C VAL A 128 58.04 -34.96 19.21
N GLY A 129 57.58 -33.71 19.10
CA GLY A 129 56.29 -33.33 18.54
C GLY A 129 56.39 -32.74 17.14
N TRP A 130 55.36 -32.94 16.33
CA TRP A 130 55.17 -32.27 15.05
C TRP A 130 53.88 -31.45 15.07
N ASN A 131 53.97 -30.15 14.82
CA ASN A 131 52.79 -29.30 14.65
C ASN A 131 52.56 -28.99 13.16
N PRO A 132 51.52 -29.58 12.55
CA PRO A 132 51.25 -29.38 11.12
C PRO A 132 50.73 -27.98 10.79
N LYS A 133 50.13 -27.25 11.75
CA LYS A 133 49.61 -25.89 11.52
C LYS A 133 50.74 -24.87 11.46
N THR A 134 51.70 -24.97 12.39
CA THR A 134 52.82 -24.04 12.47
C THR A 134 54.05 -24.50 11.70
N GLN A 135 54.06 -25.73 11.18
CA GLN A 135 55.21 -26.37 10.52
C GLN A 135 56.45 -26.39 11.43
N VAL A 136 56.26 -26.79 12.70
CA VAL A 136 57.33 -26.82 13.71
C VAL A 136 57.52 -28.24 14.24
N VAL A 137 58.77 -28.70 14.28
CA VAL A 137 59.22 -29.86 15.05
C VAL A 137 59.67 -29.36 16.42
N THR A 138 59.06 -29.84 17.50
CA THR A 138 59.44 -29.51 18.87
C THR A 138 60.13 -30.71 19.51
N ILE A 139 61.28 -30.51 20.14
CA ILE A 139 61.98 -31.49 20.96
C ILE A 139 62.00 -30.96 22.39
N THR A 140 61.45 -31.72 23.32
CA THR A 140 61.41 -31.35 24.74
C THR A 140 62.28 -32.32 25.54
N THR A 141 63.23 -31.79 26.29
CA THR A 141 64.03 -32.58 27.23
C THR A 141 63.23 -32.83 28.50
N SER A 142 63.20 -34.10 28.93
CA SER A 142 62.69 -34.44 30.26
C SER A 142 63.79 -34.17 31.28
N ALA A 143 63.90 -32.93 31.77
CA ALA A 143 64.87 -32.57 32.82
C ALA A 143 64.27 -32.71 34.23
N SER A 144 65.06 -33.32 35.11
CA SER A 144 64.77 -33.69 36.51
C SER A 144 64.25 -32.56 37.41
N ASN A 145 63.39 -32.94 38.37
CA ASN A 145 62.72 -32.10 39.37
C ASN A 145 63.65 -31.18 40.20
N VAL A 146 63.64 -29.88 39.89
CA VAL A 146 63.94 -28.78 40.84
C VAL A 146 62.90 -27.66 40.62
N GLY A 147 62.34 -27.10 41.69
CA GLY A 147 61.26 -26.09 41.65
C GLY A 147 61.56 -24.91 40.73
N ASN A 148 60.84 -24.83 39.62
CA ASN A 148 60.96 -23.78 38.61
C ASN A 148 59.63 -22.99 38.55
N ALA A 149 59.71 -21.66 38.72
CA ALA A 149 58.56 -20.78 38.63
C ALA A 149 57.98 -20.73 37.20
N GLY A 150 58.81 -21.01 36.19
CA GLY A 150 58.44 -21.06 34.78
C GLY A 150 58.25 -19.67 34.14
N PRO A 151 58.45 -19.55 32.81
CA PRO A 151 58.22 -18.28 32.13
C PRO A 151 56.72 -18.00 32.02
N VAL A 152 56.35 -16.72 31.99
CA VAL A 152 55.02 -16.31 31.55
C VAL A 152 54.87 -16.54 30.04
N SER A 153 53.63 -16.65 29.57
CA SER A 153 53.32 -16.83 28.13
C SER A 153 52.41 -15.72 27.61
N ASN A 154 52.24 -15.63 26.28
CA ASN A 154 51.38 -14.65 25.62
C ASN A 154 51.65 -13.19 26.00
N VAL A 155 52.92 -12.77 25.98
CA VAL A 155 53.26 -11.36 26.20
C VAL A 155 52.80 -10.53 25.00
N ILE A 156 51.92 -9.58 25.26
CA ILE A 156 51.32 -8.68 24.25
C ILE A 156 51.60 -7.25 24.69
N ALA A 157 52.15 -6.44 23.78
CA ALA A 157 52.31 -5.01 23.96
C ALA A 157 51.36 -4.28 23.01
N GLN A 158 50.62 -3.30 23.52
CA GLN A 158 49.65 -2.51 22.76
C GLN A 158 49.89 -1.01 22.97
N ASP A 159 49.73 -0.24 21.90
CA ASP A 159 49.72 1.23 21.93
C ASP A 159 48.29 1.72 22.23
N VAL A 160 48.03 2.07 23.50
CA VAL A 160 46.69 2.37 24.05
C VAL A 160 46.49 3.86 24.39
N SER A 161 47.47 4.74 24.18
CA SER A 161 47.34 6.19 24.43
C SER A 161 48.14 7.00 23.40
N ASP A 162 48.28 8.32 23.59
CA ASP A 162 48.94 9.22 22.63
C ASP A 162 49.71 10.36 23.33
N PHE A 163 50.47 10.01 24.37
CA PHE A 163 51.33 10.90 25.14
C PHE A 163 52.74 11.03 24.54
N GLY A 164 53.09 10.19 23.58
CA GLY A 164 54.39 10.06 22.95
C GLY A 164 55.48 9.46 23.84
N ASP A 165 55.09 8.84 24.95
CA ASP A 165 55.99 8.28 25.97
C ASP A 165 55.51 6.92 26.49
N GLY A 166 56.12 6.43 27.58
CA GLY A 166 55.80 5.12 28.16
C GLY A 166 54.31 4.92 28.46
N ARG A 167 53.53 5.97 28.75
CA ARG A 167 52.08 5.88 29.04
C ARG A 167 51.26 5.33 27.88
N ASP A 168 51.83 5.28 26.69
CA ASP A 168 51.18 4.73 25.51
C ASP A 168 51.23 3.22 25.46
N LEU A 169 52.15 2.59 26.19
CA LEU A 169 52.27 1.14 26.21
C LEU A 169 51.46 0.51 27.34
N GLN A 170 50.64 -0.46 26.96
CA GLN A 170 50.07 -1.45 27.87
C GLN A 170 50.67 -2.82 27.54
N VAL A 171 51.14 -3.53 28.58
CA VAL A 171 51.69 -4.88 28.46
C VAL A 171 50.81 -5.86 29.24
N SER A 172 50.33 -6.89 28.56
CA SER A 172 49.55 -7.98 29.16
C SER A 172 50.21 -9.33 28.92
N PHE A 173 50.06 -10.26 29.86
CA PHE A 173 50.62 -11.61 29.73
C PHE A 173 49.82 -12.65 30.52
N THR A 174 49.95 -13.92 30.13
CA THR A 174 49.42 -15.06 30.89
C THR A 174 50.37 -15.38 32.04
N ARG A 175 49.86 -15.39 33.28
CA ARG A 175 50.66 -15.62 34.48
C ARG A 175 51.44 -16.94 34.43
N ALA A 176 52.49 -17.05 35.25
CA ALA A 176 53.26 -18.28 35.35
C ALA A 176 52.39 -19.43 35.90
N ALA A 177 52.67 -20.66 35.45
CA ALA A 177 51.88 -21.84 35.83
C ALA A 177 51.95 -22.09 37.35
N ASN A 178 53.13 -21.93 37.94
CA ASN A 178 53.39 -22.12 39.37
C ASN A 178 53.59 -20.77 40.06
N GLU A 179 52.58 -19.91 40.03
CA GLU A 179 52.66 -18.54 40.55
C GLU A 179 53.01 -18.48 42.06
N SER A 180 52.75 -19.54 42.84
CA SER A 180 53.17 -19.66 44.24
C SER A 180 54.69 -19.65 44.45
N LEU A 181 55.46 -19.94 43.40
CA LEU A 181 56.92 -19.89 43.38
C LEU A 181 57.46 -18.55 42.86
N VAL A 182 56.58 -17.62 42.47
CA VAL A 182 56.93 -16.31 41.93
C VAL A 182 56.96 -15.28 43.06
N ASP A 183 58.03 -14.49 43.11
CA ASP A 183 58.13 -13.31 43.98
C ASP A 183 57.45 -12.11 43.32
N HIS A 184 57.87 -11.77 42.10
CA HIS A 184 57.26 -10.76 41.24
C HIS A 184 57.59 -10.98 39.77
N TYR A 185 56.91 -10.25 38.89
CA TYR A 185 57.28 -10.12 37.48
C TYR A 185 57.97 -8.79 37.22
N ARG A 186 58.91 -8.76 36.29
CA ARG A 186 59.52 -7.53 35.76
C ARG A 186 59.17 -7.38 34.30
N VAL A 187 58.44 -6.31 33.96
CA VAL A 187 58.14 -5.92 32.58
C VAL A 187 59.30 -5.09 32.04
N LEU A 188 59.93 -5.61 30.99
CA LEU A 188 61.17 -5.11 30.40
C LEU A 188 60.88 -4.67 28.95
N ILE A 189 61.17 -3.41 28.63
CA ILE A 189 60.94 -2.85 27.29
C ILE A 189 62.27 -2.77 26.55
N VAL A 190 62.34 -3.39 25.38
CA VAL A 190 63.56 -3.54 24.57
C VAL A 190 63.32 -2.90 23.21
N LYS A 191 64.30 -2.18 22.66
CA LYS A 191 64.20 -1.69 21.27
C LYS A 191 64.18 -2.87 20.30
N SER A 192 63.27 -2.83 19.32
CA SER A 192 63.14 -3.88 18.31
C SER A 192 64.46 -4.07 17.54
N GLY A 193 64.91 -5.32 17.42
CA GLY A 193 66.22 -5.69 16.88
C GLY A 193 67.25 -6.13 17.93
N ASN A 194 67.07 -5.77 19.20
CA ASN A 194 67.90 -6.27 20.30
C ASN A 194 67.30 -7.54 20.91
N ILE A 195 68.14 -8.53 21.23
CA ILE A 195 67.72 -9.80 21.85
C ILE A 195 68.02 -9.74 23.34
N LEU A 196 67.02 -10.01 24.18
CA LEU A 196 67.19 -10.16 25.63
C LEU A 196 67.26 -11.64 26.01
N ASN A 197 68.29 -12.03 26.74
CA ASN A 197 68.44 -13.38 27.32
C ASN A 197 68.27 -13.34 28.85
N LEU A 198 68.11 -14.52 29.47
CA LEU A 198 67.83 -14.63 30.90
C LEU A 198 68.92 -14.01 31.78
N SER A 199 70.20 -14.25 31.48
CA SER A 199 71.32 -13.72 32.27
C SER A 199 71.34 -12.19 32.26
N SER A 200 71.13 -11.58 31.10
CA SER A 200 71.06 -10.12 30.96
C SER A 200 69.81 -9.52 31.61
N ALA A 201 68.67 -10.21 31.53
CA ALA A 201 67.42 -9.75 32.13
C ALA A 201 67.49 -9.68 33.67
N GLN A 202 68.22 -10.60 34.31
CA GLN A 202 68.38 -10.64 35.76
C GLN A 202 69.22 -9.48 36.31
N THR A 203 70.15 -8.94 35.52
CA THR A 203 71.07 -7.87 35.92
C THR A 203 70.54 -6.46 35.67
N ILE A 204 69.37 -6.31 35.03
CA ILE A 204 68.77 -4.99 34.77
C ILE A 204 68.41 -4.31 36.09
N THR A 205 68.79 -3.05 36.25
CA THR A 205 68.51 -2.23 37.44
C THR A 205 67.02 -1.89 37.54
N SER A 206 66.52 -1.73 38.76
CA SER A 206 65.09 -1.44 39.04
C SER A 206 64.52 -0.17 38.42
N TYR A 207 65.38 0.76 38.00
CA TYR A 207 64.96 1.94 37.24
C TYR A 207 64.49 1.63 35.80
N ASN A 208 64.93 0.50 35.23
CA ASN A 208 64.76 0.15 33.81
C ASN A 208 63.72 -0.97 33.59
N TYR A 209 62.88 -1.27 34.59
CA TYR A 209 61.77 -2.20 34.45
C TYR A 209 60.58 -1.77 35.32
N SER A 210 59.39 -2.29 35.00
CA SER A 210 58.20 -2.11 35.84
C SER A 210 57.90 -3.41 36.60
N THR A 211 57.76 -3.31 37.93
CA THR A 211 57.44 -4.46 38.78
C THR A 211 55.93 -4.72 38.78
N VAL A 212 55.54 -5.99 38.68
CA VAL A 212 54.15 -6.45 38.76
C VAL A 212 54.08 -7.57 39.78
N LEU A 213 53.23 -7.41 40.79
CA LEU A 213 53.07 -8.42 41.84
C LEU A 213 52.16 -9.56 41.35
N PRO A 214 52.37 -10.81 41.81
CA PRO A 214 51.49 -11.92 41.50
C PRO A 214 50.12 -11.74 42.18
N THR A 215 49.02 -11.88 41.43
CA THR A 215 47.65 -11.65 41.93
C THR A 215 46.73 -12.86 41.75
N GLY A 216 47.19 -13.97 41.18
CA GLY A 216 46.34 -15.12 40.80
C GLY A 216 45.67 -14.97 39.43
N THR A 217 45.74 -13.78 38.82
CA THR A 217 45.10 -13.44 37.53
C THR A 217 46.13 -13.02 36.49
N ASN A 218 45.74 -13.02 35.20
CA ASN A 218 46.61 -12.57 34.11
C ASN A 218 46.84 -11.06 34.21
N PRO A 219 48.10 -10.58 34.35
CA PRO A 219 48.34 -9.16 34.49
C PRO A 219 48.17 -8.38 33.19
N SER A 220 47.68 -7.14 33.33
CA SER A 220 47.67 -6.11 32.27
C SER A 220 48.08 -4.78 32.88
N VAL A 221 49.20 -4.23 32.44
CA VAL A 221 49.87 -3.09 33.09
C VAL A 221 50.09 -1.98 32.09
N LYS A 222 49.51 -0.81 32.38
CA LYS A 222 49.81 0.44 31.67
C LYS A 222 51.09 1.03 32.25
N LEU A 223 52.06 1.32 31.40
CA LEU A 223 53.32 1.90 31.85
C LEU A 223 53.16 3.39 32.17
N THR A 224 54.21 4.00 32.71
CA THR A 224 54.19 5.40 33.18
C THR A 224 55.10 6.27 32.32
N SER A 225 55.01 7.60 32.47
CA SER A 225 55.91 8.54 31.77
C SER A 225 57.37 8.39 32.20
N GLY A 226 57.59 7.85 33.41
CA GLY A 226 58.91 7.54 33.95
C GLY A 226 59.51 6.23 33.45
N THR A 227 58.73 5.37 32.77
CA THR A 227 59.23 4.07 32.31
C THR A 227 60.34 4.25 31.27
N ARG A 228 61.39 3.42 31.40
CA ARG A 228 62.55 3.40 30.52
C ARG A 228 62.70 2.04 29.85
N THR A 229 63.44 2.03 28.75
CA THR A 229 63.92 0.79 28.14
C THR A 229 64.98 0.13 29.01
N ILE A 230 65.34 -1.13 28.72
CA ILE A 230 66.42 -1.84 29.43
C ILE A 230 67.77 -1.09 29.37
N ASP A 231 67.99 -0.28 28.33
CA ASP A 231 69.19 0.53 28.12
C ASP A 231 69.16 1.88 28.89
N GLY A 232 68.06 2.18 29.59
CA GLY A 232 67.86 3.43 30.33
C GLY A 232 67.25 4.57 29.51
N ASP A 233 67.05 4.39 28.21
CA ASP A 233 66.45 5.41 27.33
C ASP A 233 64.95 5.60 27.58
N SER A 234 64.46 6.83 27.40
CA SER A 234 63.03 7.12 27.35
C SER A 234 62.34 6.44 26.18
N ILE A 235 61.13 5.98 26.42
CA ILE A 235 60.23 5.46 25.38
C ILE A 235 59.70 6.64 24.56
N LYS A 236 59.68 6.53 23.23
CA LYS A 236 59.33 7.61 22.30
C LYS A 236 58.58 7.11 21.06
N ASN A 237 57.86 8.02 20.41
CA ASN A 237 57.22 7.74 19.12
C ASN A 237 58.19 7.42 17.99
N ASN A 238 57.69 6.69 16.99
CA ASN A 238 58.40 6.22 15.81
C ASN A 238 59.59 5.30 16.11
N GLN A 239 59.69 4.79 17.34
CA GLN A 239 60.63 3.75 17.73
C GLN A 239 59.87 2.45 17.97
N ALA A 240 60.34 1.37 17.35
CA ALA A 240 59.79 0.04 17.56
C ALA A 240 60.37 -0.60 18.84
N TYR A 241 59.52 -1.27 19.61
CA TYR A 241 59.83 -1.92 20.88
C TYR A 241 59.26 -3.35 20.95
N VAL A 242 59.85 -4.18 21.80
CA VAL A 242 59.40 -5.52 22.18
C VAL A 242 59.33 -5.59 23.71
N ALA A 243 58.24 -6.11 24.25
CA ALA A 243 58.08 -6.32 25.69
C ALA A 243 58.49 -7.75 26.06
N TYR A 244 59.31 -7.88 27.10
CA TYR A 244 59.64 -9.14 27.76
C TYR A 244 59.17 -9.11 29.20
N VAL A 245 58.95 -10.28 29.77
CA VAL A 245 58.60 -10.42 31.18
C VAL A 245 59.53 -11.43 31.82
N LEU A 246 60.28 -10.98 32.83
CA LEU A 246 61.08 -11.86 33.68
C LEU A 246 60.23 -12.28 34.88
N THR A 247 59.97 -13.59 35.00
CA THR A 247 59.44 -14.20 36.21
C THR A 247 60.56 -14.32 37.24
N VAL A 248 60.46 -13.64 38.37
CA VAL A 248 61.45 -13.73 39.46
C VAL A 248 60.98 -14.77 40.47
N GLY A 249 61.81 -15.80 40.69
CA GLY A 249 61.52 -16.87 41.64
C GLY A 249 61.66 -16.41 43.10
N LYS A 250 60.83 -16.97 44.00
CA LYS A 250 60.86 -16.71 45.43
C LYS A 250 61.99 -17.47 46.12
N GLY A 251 62.83 -16.80 46.91
CA GLY A 251 63.92 -17.45 47.65
C GLY A 251 64.99 -18.05 46.72
N SER A 252 65.23 -19.36 46.82
CA SER A 252 66.18 -20.11 45.97
C SER A 252 65.58 -20.62 44.65
N ASN A 253 64.31 -20.33 44.37
CA ASN A 253 63.66 -20.75 43.12
C ASN A 253 64.24 -20.02 41.90
N THR A 254 64.32 -20.70 40.77
CA THR A 254 64.90 -20.16 39.54
C THR A 254 63.97 -19.15 38.85
N SER A 255 64.58 -18.14 38.22
CA SER A 255 63.86 -17.14 37.40
C SER A 255 63.79 -17.60 35.94
N ALA A 256 62.78 -17.15 35.20
CA ALA A 256 62.58 -17.52 33.81
C ALA A 256 62.13 -16.31 32.97
N LEU A 257 62.68 -16.17 31.76
CA LEU A 257 62.36 -15.08 30.85
C LEU A 257 61.32 -15.55 29.81
N SER A 258 60.31 -14.72 29.56
CA SER A 258 59.32 -14.98 28.53
C SER A 258 59.90 -14.90 27.11
N ILE A 259 59.15 -15.42 26.15
CA ILE A 259 59.30 -14.98 24.76
C ILE A 259 58.85 -13.51 24.67
N GLY A 260 59.54 -12.71 23.87
CA GLY A 260 59.18 -11.31 23.65
C GLY A 260 57.84 -11.17 22.90
N SER A 261 57.14 -10.07 23.11
CA SER A 261 55.94 -9.72 22.35
C SER A 261 56.22 -9.55 20.85
N SER A 262 55.17 -9.41 20.06
CA SER A 262 55.33 -8.80 18.73
C SER A 262 55.88 -7.37 18.87
N SER A 263 56.65 -6.93 17.88
CA SER A 263 57.18 -5.57 17.83
C SER A 263 56.03 -4.55 17.72
N ILE A 264 56.04 -3.52 18.57
CA ILE A 264 55.07 -2.42 18.57
C ILE A 264 55.81 -1.10 18.32
N THR A 265 55.26 -0.24 17.46
CA THR A 265 55.78 1.11 17.24
C THR A 265 54.77 2.09 17.79
N LEU A 266 55.20 2.95 18.69
CA LEU A 266 54.36 4.05 19.17
C LEU A 266 54.20 5.08 18.06
N VAL A 267 52.95 5.45 17.75
CA VAL A 267 52.65 6.43 16.71
C VAL A 267 51.81 7.55 17.29
N ASN A 268 52.15 8.79 16.92
CA ASN A 268 51.31 9.95 17.21
C ASN A 268 49.94 9.76 16.53
N LYS A 269 48.87 9.70 17.30
CA LYS A 269 47.49 9.53 16.83
C LYS A 269 46.83 10.89 16.55
N THR A 270 47.58 11.83 15.97
CA THR A 270 47.13 13.21 15.76
C THR A 270 45.85 13.30 14.91
N VAL A 271 44.88 14.04 15.43
CA VAL A 271 43.70 14.53 14.72
C VAL A 271 44.14 15.56 13.67
N THR A 272 43.48 15.62 12.52
CA THR A 272 43.78 16.63 11.49
C THR A 272 42.85 17.83 11.61
N ALA A 273 43.28 18.99 11.09
CA ALA A 273 42.44 20.19 11.12
C ALA A 273 41.23 20.06 10.19
N ILE A 274 40.08 20.51 10.70
CA ILE A 274 38.83 20.61 9.93
C ILE A 274 39.01 21.69 8.87
N ASN A 275 38.53 21.41 7.66
CA ASN A 275 38.60 22.34 6.54
C ASN A 275 37.20 22.72 6.04
N ASN A 276 37.16 23.78 5.22
CA ASN A 276 35.94 24.31 4.61
C ASN A 276 34.87 24.78 5.60
N VAL A 277 35.28 25.49 6.67
CA VAL A 277 34.31 26.11 7.60
C VAL A 277 33.65 27.32 6.90
N GLN A 278 32.38 27.17 6.55
CA GLN A 278 31.55 28.18 5.91
C GLN A 278 30.44 28.60 6.86
N VAL A 279 30.07 29.87 6.81
CA VAL A 279 29.01 30.47 7.64
C VAL A 279 28.02 31.21 6.75
N ASN A 280 26.74 31.02 7.02
CA ASN A 280 25.66 31.68 6.31
C ASN A 280 24.63 32.22 7.30
N ASP A 281 24.09 33.39 6.98
CA ASP A 281 22.92 33.97 7.64
C ASP A 281 21.69 33.40 6.92
N ILE A 282 20.87 32.61 7.62
CA ILE A 282 19.80 31.80 7.00
C ILE A 282 18.40 32.14 7.53
N SER A 283 18.28 33.03 8.49
CA SER A 283 17.01 33.39 9.14
C SER A 283 17.09 34.78 9.75
N ASP A 284 15.93 35.32 10.15
CA ASP A 284 15.80 36.68 10.72
C ASP A 284 15.18 36.62 12.13
N TYR A 285 15.64 35.70 12.98
CA TYR A 285 15.22 35.57 14.38
C TYR A 285 15.92 36.57 15.32
N GLY A 286 16.97 37.24 14.84
CA GLY A 286 17.81 38.15 15.61
C GLY A 286 18.70 37.46 16.64
N ASP A 287 18.87 36.14 16.55
CA ASP A 287 19.55 35.29 17.52
C ASP A 287 20.39 34.19 16.85
N GLY A 288 20.90 33.23 17.63
CA GLY A 288 21.77 32.18 17.09
C GLY A 288 21.15 31.33 15.98
N ARG A 289 19.81 31.23 15.86
CA ARG A 289 19.16 30.45 14.79
C ARG A 289 19.40 31.00 13.39
N ASP A 290 19.89 32.23 13.31
CA ASP A 290 20.24 32.88 12.06
C ASP A 290 21.56 32.33 11.50
N LEU A 291 22.41 31.78 12.35
CA LEU A 291 23.73 31.30 11.97
C LEU A 291 23.74 29.82 11.61
N SER A 292 23.95 29.52 10.32
CA SER A 292 24.28 28.19 9.83
C SER A 292 25.79 28.03 9.64
N VAL A 293 26.35 26.97 10.21
CA VAL A 293 27.78 26.64 10.13
C VAL A 293 27.93 25.30 9.42
N SER A 294 28.68 25.28 8.31
CA SER A 294 28.98 24.03 7.59
C SER A 294 30.47 23.78 7.48
N PHE A 295 30.88 22.51 7.51
CA PHE A 295 32.27 22.09 7.39
C PHE A 295 32.40 20.65 6.93
N ASN A 296 33.56 20.32 6.36
CA ASN A 296 33.85 18.94 5.96
C ASN A 296 34.15 18.08 7.18
N LYS A 297 33.60 16.87 7.20
CA LYS A 297 33.96 15.89 8.24
C LYS A 297 35.43 15.50 8.11
N LEU A 298 36.02 15.01 9.20
CA LEU A 298 37.34 14.41 9.13
C LEU A 298 37.31 13.10 8.33
N SER A 299 38.43 12.80 7.68
CA SER A 299 38.62 11.54 6.96
C SER A 299 38.63 10.34 7.91
N ASP A 300 39.12 10.54 9.14
CA ASP A 300 39.18 9.53 10.19
C ASP A 300 38.56 10.07 11.49
N GLU A 301 37.24 9.89 11.64
CA GLU A 301 36.49 10.32 12.82
C GLU A 301 36.58 9.33 13.99
N SER A 302 37.34 8.24 13.82
CA SER A 302 37.62 7.26 14.89
C SER A 302 38.57 7.82 15.95
N LYS A 303 39.28 8.91 15.64
CA LYS A 303 40.20 9.62 16.54
C LYS A 303 39.53 10.68 17.41
N ILE A 304 38.30 11.07 17.08
CA ILE A 304 37.60 12.16 17.77
C ILE A 304 36.32 11.69 18.42
N SER A 305 35.94 12.35 19.50
CA SER A 305 34.69 12.10 20.22
C SER A 305 33.54 12.88 19.58
N SER A 306 33.79 14.14 19.23
CA SER A 306 32.79 15.09 18.73
C SER A 306 33.46 16.31 18.09
N TYR A 307 32.65 17.19 17.50
CA TYR A 307 33.05 18.52 17.07
C TYR A 307 32.54 19.58 18.02
N ARG A 308 33.19 20.74 18.05
CA ARG A 308 32.76 21.90 18.84
C ARG A 308 32.88 23.19 18.06
N ILE A 309 31.78 23.93 17.95
CA ILE A 309 31.69 25.19 17.23
C ILE A 309 31.87 26.35 18.22
N PHE A 310 32.73 27.29 17.85
CA PHE A 310 32.98 28.52 18.59
C PHE A 310 32.63 29.73 17.72
N VAL A 311 31.75 30.59 18.23
CA VAL A 311 31.41 31.85 17.58
C VAL A 311 32.16 32.96 18.30
N VAL A 312 33.01 33.68 17.58
CA VAL A 312 33.91 34.70 18.12
C VAL A 312 33.54 36.04 17.51
N LYS A 313 33.51 37.12 18.29
CA LYS A 313 33.30 38.46 17.73
C LYS A 313 34.38 38.80 16.71
N GLY A 314 34.00 39.45 15.61
CA GLY A 314 34.85 39.75 14.46
C GLY A 314 36.04 40.67 14.76
N ASN A 315 36.02 41.38 15.88
CA ASN A 315 37.14 42.19 16.39
C ASN A 315 38.10 41.40 17.31
N ASN A 316 37.71 40.21 17.79
CA ASN A 316 38.47 39.41 18.76
C ASN A 316 39.06 38.12 18.17
N TYR A 317 38.70 37.75 16.93
CA TYR A 317 39.07 36.46 16.34
C TYR A 317 40.58 36.23 16.19
N SER A 318 41.39 37.28 16.02
CA SER A 318 42.84 37.17 15.85
C SER A 318 43.55 36.65 17.09
N ASN A 319 42.94 36.82 18.27
CA ASN A 319 43.45 36.32 19.54
C ASN A 319 42.91 34.92 19.88
N PHE A 320 41.96 34.39 19.08
CA PHE A 320 41.35 33.09 19.32
C PHE A 320 42.18 31.98 18.68
N ASN A 321 42.78 31.13 19.51
CA ASN A 321 43.63 30.02 19.11
C ASN A 321 43.23 28.74 19.88
N LEU A 322 43.93 27.63 19.63
CA LEU A 322 43.61 26.35 20.27
C LEU A 322 43.65 26.41 21.80
N SER A 323 44.60 27.16 22.38
CA SER A 323 44.72 27.31 23.84
C SER A 323 43.50 28.04 24.41
N THR A 324 43.05 29.12 23.77
CA THR A 324 41.84 29.83 24.21
C THR A 324 40.60 28.94 23.99
N ALA A 325 40.48 28.26 22.86
CA ALA A 325 39.36 27.38 22.54
C ALA A 325 39.18 26.24 23.56
N ASN A 326 40.27 25.63 24.00
CA ASN A 326 40.25 24.58 25.03
C ASN A 326 39.74 25.07 26.40
N ASN A 327 39.89 26.37 26.69
CA ASN A 327 39.46 26.98 27.95
C ASN A 327 38.05 27.61 27.89
N VAL A 328 37.41 27.65 26.71
CA VAL A 328 36.03 28.16 26.59
C VAL A 328 35.06 27.22 27.32
N SER A 329 34.17 27.79 28.14
CA SER A 329 33.10 27.05 28.82
C SER A 329 32.17 26.34 27.83
N SER A 330 31.66 25.15 28.19
CA SER A 330 30.70 24.41 27.35
C SER A 330 29.46 25.22 27.02
N ALA A 331 29.02 26.10 27.92
CA ALA A 331 27.87 26.99 27.71
C ALA A 331 28.09 28.07 26.64
N ASN A 332 29.34 28.37 26.28
CA ASN A 332 29.73 29.43 25.33
C ASN A 332 30.23 28.84 24.00
N SER A 333 29.70 27.67 23.64
CA SER A 333 30.08 26.92 22.45
C SER A 333 28.97 25.95 22.10
N THR A 334 28.98 25.39 20.89
CA THR A 334 27.99 24.38 20.48
C THR A 334 28.70 23.05 20.23
N LEU A 335 28.32 22.01 20.98
CA LEU A 335 28.79 20.64 20.77
C LEU A 335 28.03 20.02 19.59
N VAL A 336 28.73 19.35 18.68
CA VAL A 336 28.15 18.74 17.49
C VAL A 336 28.61 17.29 17.36
N SER A 337 27.65 16.39 17.26
CA SER A 337 27.88 14.96 17.13
C SER A 337 28.34 14.57 15.72
N LYS A 338 29.07 13.46 15.63
CA LYS A 338 29.47 12.86 14.35
C LYS A 338 28.25 12.30 13.62
N THR A 339 28.15 12.55 12.32
CA THR A 339 27.05 12.04 11.46
C THR A 339 27.54 11.05 10.40
N GLY A 340 28.85 10.89 10.24
CA GLY A 340 29.46 10.16 9.13
C GLY A 340 29.45 10.92 7.79
N ASN A 341 28.86 12.11 7.75
CA ASN A 341 28.76 13.00 6.59
C ASN A 341 29.33 14.39 6.90
N ASN A 342 29.54 15.23 5.88
CA ASN A 342 29.81 16.66 6.09
C ASN A 342 28.69 17.28 6.93
N ILE A 343 29.05 18.23 7.79
CA ILE A 343 28.15 18.76 8.81
C ILE A 343 27.64 20.12 8.36
N THR A 344 26.34 20.34 8.54
CA THR A 344 25.70 21.66 8.51
C THR A 344 24.87 21.78 9.78
N GLN A 345 25.23 22.73 10.64
CA GLN A 345 24.62 22.96 11.94
C GLN A 345 24.00 24.34 11.99
N ILE A 346 22.69 24.41 12.23
CA ILE A 346 22.00 25.64 12.61
C ILE A 346 22.11 25.79 14.12
N LEU A 347 22.53 26.96 14.60
CA LEU A 347 22.68 27.18 16.04
C LEU A 347 21.32 27.43 16.71
N SER A 348 21.30 27.45 18.04
CA SER A 348 20.06 27.63 18.81
C SER A 348 19.84 29.09 19.19
N SER A 349 18.63 29.45 19.60
CA SER A 349 18.34 30.80 20.12
C SER A 349 19.15 31.13 21.38
N ALA A 350 19.58 30.11 22.13
CA ALA A 350 20.40 30.25 23.33
C ALA A 350 21.90 30.26 23.05
N SER A 351 22.32 30.15 21.78
CA SER A 351 23.73 30.10 21.42
C SER A 351 24.43 31.43 21.75
N ARG A 352 25.67 31.32 22.23
CA ARG A 352 26.49 32.42 22.73
C ARG A 352 27.81 32.50 21.97
N ASP A 353 28.38 33.70 21.94
CA ASP A 353 29.77 33.88 21.57
C ASP A 353 30.71 33.38 22.68
N THR A 354 32.01 33.30 22.37
CA THR A 354 33.03 32.80 23.31
C THR A 354 33.20 33.64 24.57
N ASP A 355 32.75 34.90 24.56
CA ASP A 355 32.74 35.79 25.74
C ASP A 355 31.48 35.57 26.60
N GLY A 356 30.52 34.77 26.13
CA GLY A 356 29.29 34.42 26.82
C GLY A 356 28.10 35.33 26.53
N ALA A 357 28.21 36.27 25.59
CA ALA A 357 27.07 37.07 25.15
C ALA A 357 26.20 36.26 24.18
N LEU A 358 24.87 36.43 24.24
CA LEU A 358 23.98 35.85 23.23
C LEU A 358 24.34 36.40 21.84
N LEU A 359 24.23 35.52 20.84
CA LEU A 359 24.36 35.95 19.45
C LEU A 359 23.22 36.90 19.10
N LYS A 360 23.55 37.99 18.40
CA LYS A 360 22.60 39.04 18.06
C LYS A 360 22.96 39.72 16.75
N THR A 361 21.95 40.36 16.18
CA THR A 361 22.05 41.19 14.98
C THR A 361 23.06 42.33 15.11
N GLY A 362 23.67 42.69 13.97
CA GLY A 362 24.54 43.86 13.85
C GLY A 362 25.94 43.67 14.44
N VAL A 363 26.20 42.51 15.05
CA VAL A 363 27.54 42.12 15.52
C VAL A 363 28.19 41.26 14.45
N SER A 364 29.39 41.65 14.02
CA SER A 364 30.21 40.80 13.15
C SER A 364 30.80 39.66 13.98
N TYR A 365 30.68 38.44 13.48
CA TYR A 365 31.20 37.21 14.05
C TYR A 365 32.09 36.49 13.05
N ARG A 366 32.92 35.59 13.57
CA ARG A 366 33.66 34.57 12.85
C ARG A 366 33.57 33.27 13.62
N VAL A 367 33.55 32.16 12.90
CA VAL A 367 33.39 30.82 13.48
C VAL A 367 34.67 30.00 13.32
N PHE A 368 35.01 29.28 14.39
CA PHE A 368 35.99 28.20 14.41
C PHE A 368 35.30 26.88 14.76
N VAL A 369 35.81 25.77 14.25
CA VAL A 369 35.36 24.42 14.61
C VAL A 369 36.55 23.65 15.14
N MET A 370 36.38 22.98 16.27
CA MET A 370 37.41 22.14 16.87
C MET A 370 36.99 20.68 16.81
N ALA A 371 37.94 19.83 16.42
CA ALA A 371 37.83 18.40 16.55
C ALA A 371 38.30 18.00 17.96
N ILE A 372 37.43 17.34 18.72
CA ILE A 372 37.73 16.94 20.10
C ILE A 372 38.30 15.52 20.09
N ASP A 373 39.57 15.37 20.48
CA ASP A 373 40.24 14.07 20.55
C ASP A 373 39.55 13.13 21.56
N ASN A 374 39.63 11.82 21.31
CA ASN A 374 39.00 10.80 22.17
C ASN A 374 39.67 10.62 23.53
N SER A 375 40.95 11.00 23.67
CA SER A 375 41.80 10.57 24.78
C SER A 375 42.42 11.75 25.54
N ASN A 376 42.78 12.83 24.86
CA ASN A 376 43.48 13.96 25.46
C ASN A 376 43.09 15.29 24.80
N ALA A 377 42.51 16.21 25.58
CA ALA A 377 42.14 17.55 25.10
C ALA A 377 43.34 18.38 24.58
N ALA A 378 44.58 18.05 24.96
CA ALA A 378 45.77 18.65 24.38
C ALA A 378 45.96 18.35 22.89
N ASN A 379 45.33 17.26 22.40
CA ASN A 379 45.39 16.81 21.00
C ASN A 379 44.19 17.30 20.17
N ASN A 380 43.33 18.15 20.76
CA ASN A 380 42.27 18.83 20.01
C ASN A 380 42.90 19.67 18.88
N VAL A 381 42.20 19.77 17.75
CA VAL A 381 42.67 20.59 16.63
C VAL A 381 41.59 21.58 16.24
N LEU A 382 41.98 22.86 16.20
CA LEU A 382 41.13 23.98 15.80
C LEU A 382 41.26 24.21 14.29
N SER A 383 40.14 24.44 13.62
CA SER A 383 40.09 24.80 12.21
C SER A 383 40.74 26.16 11.94
N SER A 384 40.97 26.46 10.66
CA SER A 384 41.08 27.86 10.24
C SER A 384 39.77 28.61 10.51
N VAL A 385 39.87 29.93 10.67
CA VAL A 385 38.70 30.79 10.85
C VAL A 385 37.85 30.86 9.56
N SER A 386 36.54 30.92 9.70
CA SER A 386 35.62 31.21 8.59
C SER A 386 35.69 32.67 8.13
N SER A 387 35.00 33.00 7.03
CA SER A 387 34.70 34.38 6.65
C SER A 387 33.94 35.13 7.75
N ALA A 388 34.04 36.46 7.76
CA ALA A 388 33.23 37.26 8.67
C ALA A 388 31.75 37.19 8.26
N ILE A 389 30.86 37.16 9.24
CA ILE A 389 29.41 37.19 9.07
C ILE A 389 28.80 38.16 10.06
N THR A 390 27.87 38.99 9.63
CA THR A 390 27.09 39.86 10.52
C THR A 390 25.65 39.40 10.42
N LEU A 391 25.06 38.99 11.54
CA LEU A 391 23.65 38.59 11.56
C LEU A 391 22.80 39.82 11.27
N THR A 392 21.84 39.70 10.35
CA THR A 392 20.91 40.78 9.97
C THR A 392 19.50 40.45 10.46
N ASN A 393 18.69 41.46 10.82
CA ASN A 393 17.32 41.28 11.35
C ASN A 393 16.33 42.20 10.65
N ILE A 394 16.59 42.41 9.37
CA ILE A 394 15.77 43.30 8.54
C ILE A 394 15.28 42.57 7.29
N GLY A 395 15.53 41.26 7.18
CA GLY A 395 14.94 40.43 6.13
C GLY A 395 13.46 40.15 6.40
N VAL A 396 12.71 40.00 5.32
CA VAL A 396 11.33 39.51 5.37
C VAL A 396 11.33 38.00 5.22
N SER A 397 10.34 37.33 5.82
CA SER A 397 10.20 35.87 5.72
C SER A 397 8.89 35.48 5.03
N ASN A 398 8.70 34.19 4.71
CA ASN A 398 7.50 33.65 4.07
C ASN A 398 7.11 34.36 2.75
N LEU A 399 8.11 34.77 1.94
CA LEU A 399 7.86 35.36 0.63
C LEU A 399 7.19 34.32 -0.28
N THR A 400 5.96 34.63 -0.68
CA THR A 400 5.15 33.86 -1.61
C THR A 400 4.65 34.78 -2.72
N VAL A 401 4.58 34.22 -3.92
CA VAL A 401 4.06 34.89 -5.11
C VAL A 401 3.05 33.99 -5.77
N SER A 402 1.94 34.57 -6.21
CA SER A 402 0.87 33.84 -6.87
C SER A 402 0.31 34.66 -8.02
N ASP A 403 -0.09 33.97 -9.07
CA ASP A 403 -0.88 34.51 -10.15
C ASP A 403 -2.34 34.55 -9.68
N VAL A 404 -2.98 35.72 -9.65
CA VAL A 404 -4.31 35.91 -9.00
C VAL A 404 -5.33 36.62 -9.87
N SER A 405 -4.95 37.06 -11.07
CA SER A 405 -5.81 37.80 -11.98
C SER A 405 -5.33 37.60 -13.41
N ASN A 406 -6.10 38.11 -14.37
CA ASN A 406 -5.86 37.89 -15.80
C ASN A 406 -5.99 39.19 -16.62
N TYR A 407 -5.43 40.28 -16.10
CA TYR A 407 -5.39 41.60 -16.71
C TYR A 407 -4.24 41.78 -17.71
N ASN A 408 -3.35 40.79 -17.84
CA ASN A 408 -2.12 40.82 -18.64
C ASN A 408 -1.19 41.98 -18.25
N ASP A 409 -1.20 42.33 -16.97
CA ASP A 409 -0.39 43.39 -16.40
C ASP A 409 0.01 43.08 -14.95
N GLY A 410 0.59 44.05 -14.25
CA GLY A 410 1.04 43.85 -12.86
C GLY A 410 -0.04 43.35 -11.89
N ARG A 411 -1.33 43.55 -12.18
CA ARG A 411 -2.44 43.08 -11.32
C ARG A 411 -2.56 41.57 -11.24
N ASP A 412 -1.87 40.85 -12.11
CA ASP A 412 -1.86 39.38 -12.12
C ASP A 412 -0.95 38.85 -11.02
N LEU A 413 0.04 39.64 -10.58
CA LEU A 413 1.00 39.24 -9.59
C LEU A 413 0.59 39.70 -8.18
N ARG A 414 0.29 38.75 -7.29
CA ARG A 414 0.15 38.98 -5.85
C ARG A 414 1.40 38.54 -5.11
N VAL A 415 1.92 39.42 -4.26
CA VAL A 415 3.12 39.20 -3.46
C VAL A 415 2.74 39.26 -1.99
N SER A 416 3.09 38.21 -1.24
CA SER A 416 2.85 38.15 0.20
C SER A 416 4.13 37.78 0.97
N PHE A 417 4.38 38.43 2.10
CA PHE A 417 5.52 38.16 2.98
C PHE A 417 5.24 38.58 4.42
N THR A 418 5.87 37.92 5.37
CA THR A 418 5.91 38.32 6.78
C THR A 418 6.98 39.39 6.97
N HIS A 419 6.63 40.47 7.67
CA HIS A 419 7.55 41.57 7.98
C HIS A 419 8.72 41.11 8.85
N ALA A 420 9.77 41.92 8.93
CA ALA A 420 10.86 41.68 9.88
C ALA A 420 10.31 41.70 11.32
N THR A 421 10.92 40.92 12.21
CA THR A 421 10.47 40.83 13.61
C THR A 421 10.71 42.12 14.40
N ASP A 422 11.67 42.94 13.97
CA ASP A 422 11.96 44.28 14.47
C ASP A 422 12.06 45.29 13.31
N GLU A 423 11.02 46.11 13.16
CA GLU A 423 10.96 47.15 12.12
C GLU A 423 11.45 48.52 12.59
N THR A 424 12.00 48.62 13.81
CA THR A 424 12.44 49.90 14.42
C THR A 424 13.38 50.70 13.50
N TYR A 425 14.14 50.00 12.66
CA TYR A 425 15.11 50.57 11.73
C TYR A 425 14.77 50.29 10.25
N ILE A 426 13.51 50.01 9.92
CA ILE A 426 13.04 49.85 8.53
C ILE A 426 12.14 51.03 8.18
N SER A 427 12.45 51.72 7.10
CA SER A 427 11.64 52.84 6.60
C SER A 427 10.62 52.43 5.52
N GLN A 428 10.89 51.36 4.78
CA GLN A 428 10.06 50.90 3.67
C GLN A 428 10.50 49.50 3.22
N TYR A 429 9.55 48.71 2.70
CA TYR A 429 9.84 47.56 1.86
C TYR A 429 9.65 47.89 0.38
N ARG A 430 10.49 47.34 -0.48
CA ARG A 430 10.36 47.46 -1.94
C ARG A 430 10.26 46.09 -2.57
N ILE A 431 9.16 45.85 -3.28
CA ILE A 431 8.92 44.65 -4.06
C ILE A 431 9.64 44.81 -5.40
N MET A 432 10.66 43.97 -5.61
CA MET A 432 11.51 43.94 -6.79
C MET A 432 11.12 42.76 -7.67
N VAL A 433 10.48 43.02 -8.80
CA VAL A 433 10.08 42.00 -9.77
C VAL A 433 11.18 41.86 -10.82
N VAL A 434 11.81 40.69 -10.90
CA VAL A 434 13.02 40.45 -11.69
C VAL A 434 12.74 39.40 -12.76
N PRO A 435 12.90 39.71 -14.06
CA PRO A 435 12.69 38.71 -15.11
C PRO A 435 13.76 37.63 -15.02
N THR A 436 13.37 36.38 -15.27
CA THR A 436 14.27 35.21 -15.24
C THR A 436 15.38 35.25 -16.30
N SER A 437 15.30 36.15 -17.29
CA SER A 437 16.44 36.43 -18.17
C SER A 437 17.57 37.23 -17.49
N TYR A 438 17.35 37.74 -16.28
CA TYR A 438 18.26 38.64 -15.55
C TYR A 438 18.48 38.24 -14.07
N TYR A 439 17.77 37.24 -13.55
CA TYR A 439 17.80 36.94 -12.10
C TYR A 439 19.15 36.45 -11.57
N SER A 440 19.98 35.79 -12.38
CA SER A 440 21.25 35.22 -11.94
C SER A 440 22.31 36.27 -11.59
N SER A 441 22.13 37.53 -12.01
CA SER A 441 22.99 38.67 -11.66
C SER A 441 22.38 39.59 -10.59
N PHE A 442 21.09 39.43 -10.27
CA PHE A 442 20.40 40.35 -9.37
C PHE A 442 20.91 40.24 -7.94
N SER A 443 21.61 41.29 -7.50
CA SER A 443 22.27 41.37 -6.20
C SER A 443 21.74 42.55 -5.38
N LEU A 444 22.08 42.61 -4.09
CA LEU A 444 21.76 43.75 -3.21
C LEU A 444 22.29 45.08 -3.80
N ALA A 445 23.47 45.09 -4.41
CA ALA A 445 24.04 46.27 -5.05
C ALA A 445 23.19 46.74 -6.25
N GLU A 446 22.66 45.80 -7.04
CA GLU A 446 21.75 46.13 -8.14
C GLU A 446 20.40 46.62 -7.62
N ALA A 447 19.82 45.94 -6.61
CA ALA A 447 18.56 46.32 -5.98
C ALA A 447 18.58 47.74 -5.40
N ASN A 448 19.71 48.15 -4.82
CA ASN A 448 19.90 49.51 -4.29
C ASN A 448 19.89 50.60 -5.38
N ASN A 449 20.23 50.25 -6.62
CA ASN A 449 20.27 51.18 -7.74
C ASN A 449 18.97 51.20 -8.57
N VAL A 450 17.97 50.37 -8.23
CA VAL A 450 16.67 50.37 -8.93
C VAL A 450 15.92 51.67 -8.63
N THR A 451 15.54 52.38 -9.69
CA THR A 451 14.78 53.64 -9.60
C THR A 451 13.34 53.40 -9.10
N ASN A 452 12.75 54.40 -8.45
CA ASN A 452 11.40 54.32 -7.88
C ASN A 452 10.26 53.97 -8.85
N ALA A 453 10.43 54.19 -10.16
CA ALA A 453 9.47 53.77 -11.18
C ALA A 453 9.47 52.25 -11.46
N ASN A 454 10.51 51.53 -11.02
CA ASN A 454 10.79 50.13 -11.40
C ASN A 454 10.72 49.16 -10.19
N TYR A 455 10.06 49.57 -9.12
CA TYR A 455 9.70 48.71 -8.00
C TYR A 455 8.34 49.11 -7.44
N THR A 456 7.69 48.21 -6.70
CA THR A 456 6.46 48.55 -5.96
C THR A 456 6.80 48.75 -4.49
N ALA A 457 6.46 49.91 -3.93
CA ALA A 457 6.61 50.17 -2.50
C ALA A 457 5.56 49.42 -1.67
N ALA A 458 5.97 48.85 -0.54
CA ALA A 458 5.09 48.22 0.44
C ALA A 458 5.25 48.89 1.82
N SER A 459 4.14 48.92 2.57
CA SER A 459 4.06 49.52 3.90
C SER A 459 4.76 48.67 4.95
N THR A 460 5.32 49.34 5.97
CA THR A 460 5.85 48.73 7.21
C THR A 460 4.79 48.69 8.32
N ASN A 461 3.51 48.92 8.00
CA ASN A 461 2.45 48.83 9.00
C ASN A 461 1.91 47.40 9.06
N GLY A 462 1.96 46.78 10.25
CA GLY A 462 1.40 45.46 10.50
C GLY A 462 2.49 44.42 10.79
N THR A 463 2.17 43.15 10.58
CA THR A 463 3.11 42.02 10.76
C THR A 463 3.40 41.27 9.46
N SER A 464 2.68 41.61 8.38
CA SER A 464 2.82 41.01 7.06
C SER A 464 2.25 41.92 5.98
N THR A 465 2.66 41.69 4.74
CA THR A 465 2.09 42.30 3.54
C THR A 465 1.50 41.22 2.64
N SER A 466 0.36 41.51 2.04
CA SER A 466 -0.20 40.76 0.92
C SER A 466 -0.79 41.76 -0.07
N LEU A 467 -0.07 41.99 -1.18
CA LEU A 467 -0.35 43.06 -2.12
C LEU A 467 -0.44 42.52 -3.54
N THR A 468 -1.56 42.80 -4.22
CA THR A 468 -1.66 42.70 -5.68
C THR A 468 -1.07 43.97 -6.30
N LEU A 469 -0.18 43.83 -7.29
CA LEU A 469 0.49 45.00 -7.87
C LEU A 469 -0.47 45.81 -8.75
N SER A 470 -0.08 47.04 -9.09
CA SER A 470 -0.89 47.91 -9.96
C SER A 470 -0.77 47.52 -11.44
N SER A 471 -1.70 47.98 -12.27
CA SER A 471 -1.65 47.81 -13.73
C SER A 471 -0.40 48.42 -14.37
N SER A 472 0.16 49.45 -13.72
CA SER A 472 1.37 50.15 -14.17
C SER A 472 2.67 49.59 -13.59
N ALA A 473 2.61 48.50 -12.82
CA ALA A 473 3.80 47.95 -12.18
C ALA A 473 4.83 47.45 -13.20
N ARG A 474 6.10 47.74 -12.92
CA ARG A 474 7.23 47.44 -13.79
C ARG A 474 8.18 46.47 -13.11
N ASP A 475 8.89 45.71 -13.93
CA ASP A 475 10.05 44.94 -13.50
C ASP A 475 11.23 45.88 -13.22
N VAL A 476 12.28 45.35 -12.58
CA VAL A 476 13.48 46.13 -12.20
C VAL A 476 14.22 46.75 -13.40
N ARG A 477 13.95 46.29 -14.62
CA ARG A 477 14.51 46.86 -15.87
C ARG A 477 13.60 47.90 -16.51
N GLY A 478 12.45 48.17 -15.91
CA GLY A 478 11.50 49.18 -16.35
C GLY A 478 10.49 48.71 -17.40
N ALA A 479 10.46 47.42 -17.75
CA ALA A 479 9.41 46.88 -18.60
C ALA A 479 8.12 46.68 -17.79
N LEU A 480 6.95 46.86 -18.39
CA LEU A 480 5.69 46.47 -17.74
C LEU A 480 5.71 44.97 -17.45
N ILE A 481 5.24 44.61 -16.27
CA ILE A 481 4.97 43.21 -15.91
C ILE A 481 3.86 42.71 -16.83
N LYS A 482 4.03 41.54 -17.44
CA LYS A 482 3.12 41.00 -18.46
C LYS A 482 3.17 39.48 -18.51
N ASN A 483 2.19 38.89 -19.18
CA ASN A 483 2.10 37.45 -19.35
C ASN A 483 3.21 36.89 -20.25
N ALA A 484 3.41 35.58 -20.18
CA ALA A 484 4.43 34.80 -20.89
C ALA A 484 5.88 35.20 -20.56
N VAL A 485 6.10 35.99 -19.51
CA VAL A 485 7.42 36.27 -18.94
C VAL A 485 7.49 35.62 -17.57
N SER A 486 8.54 34.84 -17.35
CA SER A 486 8.82 34.27 -16.04
C SER A 486 9.62 35.25 -15.19
N TYR A 487 9.18 35.46 -13.95
CA TYR A 487 9.77 36.37 -12.97
C TYR A 487 10.18 35.62 -11.71
N LYS A 488 11.08 36.26 -10.95
CA LYS A 488 11.29 36.04 -9.53
C LYS A 488 11.08 37.35 -8.80
N VAL A 489 10.57 37.28 -7.58
CA VAL A 489 10.36 38.45 -6.74
C VAL A 489 11.35 38.44 -5.58
N TYR A 490 11.87 39.61 -5.26
CA TYR A 490 12.68 39.88 -4.08
C TYR A 490 12.05 41.03 -3.30
N ILE A 491 12.27 41.06 -1.99
CA ILE A 491 11.89 42.19 -1.15
C ILE A 491 13.16 42.86 -0.64
N LEU A 492 13.30 44.15 -0.91
CA LEU A 492 14.39 44.97 -0.37
C LEU A 492 13.86 45.76 0.83
N SER A 493 14.40 45.49 2.00
CA SER A 493 14.12 46.22 3.23
C SER A 493 15.06 47.42 3.34
N ILE A 494 14.51 48.62 3.50
CA ILE A 494 15.27 49.88 3.50
C ILE A 494 15.59 50.31 4.92
N GLY A 495 16.88 50.24 5.27
CA GLY A 495 17.39 50.64 6.59
C GLY A 495 17.21 52.14 6.88
N SER A 496 16.88 52.48 8.11
CA SER A 496 16.67 53.85 8.60
C SER A 496 17.46 54.13 9.89
N GLY A 497 17.55 55.41 10.29
CA GLY A 497 18.22 55.83 11.52
C GLY A 497 19.71 55.41 11.57
N SER A 498 20.09 54.71 12.65
CA SER A 498 21.46 54.18 12.83
C SER A 498 21.85 53.07 11.85
N ASN A 499 20.90 52.52 11.08
CA ASN A 499 21.12 51.54 10.01
C ASN A 499 20.98 52.17 8.61
N SER A 500 21.09 53.50 8.48
CA SER A 500 21.05 54.17 7.18
C SER A 500 22.14 53.61 6.24
N GLY A 501 21.72 53.03 5.10
CA GLY A 501 22.59 52.37 4.13
C GLY A 501 22.73 50.85 4.30
N GLY A 502 22.22 50.27 5.40
CA GLY A 502 22.16 48.84 5.64
C GLY A 502 20.89 48.20 5.07
N ASN A 503 20.68 48.25 3.76
CA ASN A 503 19.55 47.58 3.13
C ASN A 503 19.79 46.07 3.05
N VAL A 504 18.73 45.26 3.14
CA VAL A 504 18.79 43.80 2.99
C VAL A 504 17.82 43.33 1.93
N LEU A 505 18.32 42.48 1.03
CA LEU A 505 17.54 41.86 -0.03
C LEU A 505 17.17 40.44 0.40
N SER A 506 15.89 40.10 0.36
CA SER A 506 15.41 38.76 0.70
C SER A 506 15.97 37.70 -0.26
N ASN A 507 15.84 36.42 0.12
CA ASN A 507 15.91 35.35 -0.87
C ASN A 507 14.83 35.54 -1.94
N ALA A 508 15.12 35.07 -3.16
CA ALA A 508 14.18 35.14 -4.27
C ALA A 508 12.99 34.20 -4.03
N SER A 509 11.81 34.59 -4.50
CA SER A 509 10.67 33.68 -4.61
C SER A 509 10.98 32.49 -5.54
N SER A 510 10.10 31.48 -5.52
CA SER A 510 10.00 30.53 -6.63
C SER A 510 9.77 31.29 -7.95
N VAL A 511 10.18 30.68 -9.06
CA VAL A 511 9.87 31.23 -10.39
C VAL A 511 8.36 31.22 -10.56
N ILE A 512 7.82 32.36 -10.98
CA ILE A 512 6.43 32.50 -11.40
C ILE A 512 6.40 32.91 -12.86
N THR A 513 5.68 32.15 -13.68
CA THR A 513 5.36 32.58 -15.04
C THR A 513 3.95 33.08 -14.99
N LEU A 514 3.74 34.35 -15.31
CA LEU A 514 2.38 34.87 -15.48
C LEU A 514 1.84 34.22 -16.74
N ILE A 515 0.85 33.35 -16.58
CA ILE A 515 0.28 32.58 -17.69
C ILE A 515 -1.01 33.30 -18.09
N TYR A 516 -1.36 33.28 -19.37
CA TYR A 516 -2.78 33.38 -19.69
C TYR A 516 -3.43 32.15 -19.06
N ASP A 517 -4.29 32.28 -18.05
CA ASP A 517 -5.21 31.17 -17.79
C ASP A 517 -5.91 30.88 -19.11
N SER A 518 -5.65 29.71 -19.70
CA SER A 518 -5.98 29.47 -21.11
C SER A 518 -7.43 28.99 -21.32
N SER A 519 -8.26 28.98 -20.28
CA SER A 519 -9.69 28.70 -20.41
C SER A 519 -10.53 29.48 -19.40
N VAL A 520 -11.75 29.82 -19.79
CA VAL A 520 -12.77 30.33 -18.87
C VAL A 520 -13.23 29.21 -17.92
N SER A 521 -13.77 29.57 -16.76
CA SER A 521 -14.29 28.58 -15.81
C SER A 521 -15.53 27.84 -16.34
N THR A 522 -15.64 26.53 -16.07
CA THR A 522 -16.83 25.73 -16.39
C THR A 522 -17.95 25.90 -15.36
N VAL A 523 -19.19 25.63 -15.77
CA VAL A 523 -20.35 25.47 -14.88
C VAL A 523 -20.21 24.25 -13.96
N PHE A 524 -20.95 24.24 -12.85
CA PHE A 524 -21.02 23.10 -11.93
C PHE A 524 -22.47 22.79 -11.52
N ASN A 525 -22.70 21.65 -10.87
CA ASN A 525 -24.04 21.14 -10.51
C ASN A 525 -24.99 20.96 -11.71
N LEU A 526 -24.48 20.51 -12.86
CA LEU A 526 -25.30 20.21 -14.03
C LEU A 526 -26.25 19.05 -13.74
N SER A 527 -27.54 19.30 -13.90
CA SER A 527 -28.62 18.33 -13.73
C SER A 527 -29.64 18.48 -14.85
N VAL A 528 -30.26 17.36 -15.21
CA VAL A 528 -31.29 17.28 -16.24
C VAL A 528 -32.49 16.53 -15.69
N SER A 529 -33.69 16.99 -16.02
CA SER A 529 -34.94 16.34 -15.62
C SER A 529 -35.97 16.42 -16.72
N ASP A 530 -36.77 15.37 -16.83
CA ASP A 530 -37.94 15.31 -17.70
C ASP A 530 -39.13 15.96 -16.96
N VAL A 531 -39.73 17.01 -17.53
CA VAL A 531 -40.68 17.90 -16.81
C VAL A 531 -42.05 18.07 -17.45
N TYR A 532 -42.17 17.79 -18.75
CA TYR A 532 -43.41 17.95 -19.52
C TYR A 532 -43.54 16.78 -20.50
N ASP A 533 -44.68 16.70 -21.19
CA ASP A 533 -45.04 15.56 -22.05
C ASP A 533 -45.39 16.00 -23.48
N TYR A 534 -44.66 16.98 -24.01
CA TYR A 534 -44.82 17.46 -25.37
C TYR A 534 -44.18 16.54 -26.41
N GLY A 535 -43.36 15.58 -25.98
CA GLY A 535 -42.62 14.64 -26.82
C GLY A 535 -41.44 15.27 -27.54
N ASP A 536 -41.04 16.50 -27.15
CA ASP A 536 -40.02 17.32 -27.81
C ASP A 536 -39.07 17.97 -26.80
N GLY A 537 -38.25 18.93 -27.25
CA GLY A 537 -37.28 19.60 -26.39
C GLY A 537 -37.86 20.24 -25.12
N ARG A 538 -39.15 20.60 -25.09
CA ARG A 538 -39.80 21.16 -23.90
C ARG A 538 -39.86 20.20 -22.73
N ASP A 539 -39.68 18.91 -22.98
CA ASP A 539 -39.67 17.91 -21.92
C ASP A 539 -38.36 17.97 -21.12
N LEU A 540 -37.28 18.51 -21.71
CA LEU A 540 -35.99 18.67 -21.05
C LEU A 540 -35.91 19.99 -20.28
N ARG A 541 -35.71 19.87 -18.96
CA ARG A 541 -35.23 20.96 -18.11
C ARG A 541 -33.76 20.72 -17.74
N VAL A 542 -32.94 21.73 -17.97
CA VAL A 542 -31.50 21.73 -17.71
C VAL A 542 -31.18 22.78 -16.66
N SER A 543 -30.55 22.35 -15.57
CA SER A 543 -30.19 23.23 -14.46
C SER A 543 -28.71 23.13 -14.12
N PHE A 544 -28.04 24.26 -13.89
CA PHE A 544 -26.64 24.32 -13.49
C PHE A 544 -26.34 25.61 -12.73
N THR A 545 -25.29 25.59 -11.91
CA THR A 545 -24.71 26.78 -11.28
C THR A 545 -23.68 27.39 -12.22
N HIS A 546 -23.70 28.71 -12.35
CA HIS A 546 -22.77 29.46 -13.20
C HIS A 546 -21.34 29.33 -12.69
N ALA A 547 -20.37 29.62 -13.57
CA ALA A 547 -18.97 29.64 -13.19
C ALA A 547 -18.71 30.64 -12.04
N THR A 548 -17.70 30.36 -11.22
CA THR A 548 -17.35 31.25 -10.08
C THR A 548 -16.83 32.61 -10.52
N ASP A 549 -16.26 32.70 -11.72
CA ASP A 549 -15.87 33.94 -12.38
C ASP A 549 -16.42 33.94 -13.82
N GLU A 550 -17.32 34.87 -14.10
CA GLU A 550 -17.95 35.07 -15.41
C GLU A 550 -17.40 36.30 -16.15
N THR A 551 -16.37 36.96 -15.61
CA THR A 551 -15.80 38.21 -16.16
C THR A 551 -15.46 38.09 -17.65
N TYR A 552 -15.02 36.90 -18.06
CA TYR A 552 -14.63 36.61 -19.43
C TYR A 552 -15.54 35.59 -20.14
N ILE A 553 -16.74 35.31 -19.62
CA ILE A 553 -17.71 34.43 -20.28
C ILE A 553 -18.76 35.27 -21.00
N SER A 554 -18.91 35.08 -22.32
CA SER A 554 -19.94 35.77 -23.11
C SER A 554 -21.33 35.15 -22.96
N GLN A 555 -21.40 33.83 -22.85
CA GLN A 555 -22.62 33.04 -22.74
C GLN A 555 -22.30 31.59 -22.38
N TYR A 556 -23.33 30.85 -21.99
CA TYR A 556 -23.32 29.39 -21.94
C TYR A 556 -24.05 28.81 -23.15
N ARG A 557 -23.64 27.62 -23.61
CA ARG A 557 -24.35 26.86 -24.64
C ARG A 557 -24.75 25.50 -24.09
N ILE A 558 -26.04 25.25 -23.97
CA ILE A 558 -26.60 23.93 -23.62
C ILE A 558 -26.62 23.07 -24.87
N MET A 559 -25.95 21.92 -24.81
CA MET A 559 -25.80 20.98 -25.93
C MET A 559 -26.40 19.63 -25.55
N VAL A 560 -27.43 19.22 -26.28
CA VAL A 560 -28.07 17.91 -26.09
C VAL A 560 -27.41 16.90 -27.02
N VAL A 561 -26.87 15.82 -26.48
CA VAL A 561 -26.05 14.84 -27.20
C VAL A 561 -26.71 13.46 -27.14
N PRO A 562 -27.03 12.82 -28.27
CA PRO A 562 -27.64 11.49 -28.26
C PRO A 562 -26.67 10.45 -27.71
N THR A 563 -27.17 9.43 -27.02
CA THR A 563 -26.33 8.36 -26.45
C THR A 563 -25.61 7.50 -27.49
N SER A 564 -25.93 7.64 -28.77
CA SER A 564 -25.15 7.06 -29.88
C SER A 564 -23.85 7.83 -30.18
N TYR A 565 -23.72 9.09 -29.75
CA TYR A 565 -22.61 9.99 -30.09
C TYR A 565 -21.79 10.49 -28.87
N TYR A 566 -22.29 10.30 -27.64
CA TYR A 566 -21.66 10.89 -26.45
C TYR A 566 -20.21 10.46 -26.20
N GLY A 567 -19.80 9.25 -26.60
CA GLY A 567 -18.47 8.70 -26.33
C GLY A 567 -17.34 9.44 -27.06
N SER A 568 -17.66 10.19 -28.11
CA SER A 568 -16.74 11.00 -28.91
C SER A 568 -16.97 12.51 -28.77
N PHE A 569 -17.88 12.93 -27.88
CA PHE A 569 -18.21 14.35 -27.72
C PHE A 569 -17.26 15.00 -26.71
N ASP A 570 -16.31 15.77 -27.22
CA ASP A 570 -15.30 16.51 -26.45
C ASP A 570 -15.39 18.02 -26.70
N LEU A 571 -14.47 18.79 -26.09
CA LEU A 571 -14.41 20.24 -26.25
C LEU A 571 -14.23 20.66 -27.73
N TYR A 572 -13.48 19.90 -28.52
CA TYR A 572 -13.30 20.18 -29.94
C TYR A 572 -14.62 20.01 -30.70
N ALA A 573 -15.35 18.91 -30.47
CA ALA A 573 -16.66 18.68 -31.04
C ALA A 573 -17.67 19.77 -30.61
N ALA A 574 -17.68 20.14 -29.32
CA ALA A 574 -18.55 21.17 -28.78
C ALA A 574 -18.32 22.56 -29.42
N ASN A 575 -17.05 22.94 -29.63
CA ASN A 575 -16.70 24.19 -30.29
C ASN A 575 -17.18 24.27 -31.75
N ASN A 576 -17.34 23.12 -32.42
CA ASN A 576 -17.78 23.03 -33.81
C ASN A 576 -19.30 22.83 -33.99
N VAL A 577 -20.09 22.80 -32.89
CA VAL A 577 -21.56 22.68 -32.99
C VAL A 577 -22.15 23.95 -33.61
N VAL A 578 -22.95 23.76 -34.66
CA VAL A 578 -23.61 24.85 -35.39
C VAL A 578 -24.65 25.54 -34.50
N SER A 579 -24.83 26.85 -34.66
CA SER A 579 -25.68 27.68 -33.79
C SER A 579 -27.16 27.30 -33.69
N GLY A 580 -27.68 26.49 -34.61
CA GLY A 580 -29.05 25.95 -34.55
C GLY A 580 -29.19 24.67 -33.71
N ASN A 581 -28.08 24.09 -33.25
CA ASN A 581 -28.01 22.78 -32.59
C ASN A 581 -27.59 22.88 -31.10
N TYR A 582 -27.68 24.07 -30.53
CA TYR A 582 -27.51 24.31 -29.09
C TYR A 582 -28.47 25.41 -28.63
N THR A 583 -28.71 25.48 -27.32
CA THR A 583 -29.48 26.57 -26.69
C THR A 583 -28.52 27.53 -25.99
N ALA A 584 -28.46 28.78 -26.45
CA ALA A 584 -27.66 29.81 -25.80
C ALA A 584 -28.34 30.36 -24.54
N VAL A 585 -27.56 30.61 -23.50
CA VAL A 585 -28.02 31.14 -22.22
C VAL A 585 -27.08 32.26 -21.75
N SER A 586 -27.62 33.37 -21.25
CA SER A 586 -26.84 34.49 -20.73
C SER A 586 -26.16 34.17 -19.39
N THR A 587 -25.09 34.90 -19.09
CA THR A 587 -24.38 34.91 -17.79
C THR A 587 -25.08 35.75 -16.71
N SER A 588 -26.39 35.99 -16.86
CA SER A 588 -27.14 36.81 -15.91
C SER A 588 -27.65 35.94 -14.76
N GLY A 589 -27.17 36.19 -13.55
CA GLY A 589 -27.59 35.50 -12.33
C GLY A 589 -26.46 34.66 -11.75
N SER A 590 -26.79 33.69 -10.89
CA SER A 590 -25.83 32.73 -10.31
C SER A 590 -26.08 31.28 -10.75
N SER A 591 -27.19 31.03 -11.42
CA SER A 591 -27.59 29.70 -11.90
C SER A 591 -28.58 29.81 -13.04
N THR A 592 -28.67 28.75 -13.83
CA THR A 592 -29.67 28.57 -14.88
C THR A 592 -30.57 27.41 -14.53
N ASN A 593 -31.86 27.57 -14.84
CA ASN A 593 -32.88 26.52 -14.80
C ASN A 593 -33.76 26.67 -16.05
N GLN A 594 -33.31 26.08 -17.16
CA GLN A 594 -33.86 26.31 -18.49
C GLN A 594 -34.68 25.10 -18.94
N VAL A 595 -35.95 25.32 -19.26
CA VAL A 595 -36.74 24.39 -20.08
C VAL A 595 -36.43 24.67 -21.55
N LEU A 596 -36.07 23.66 -22.33
CA LEU A 596 -35.69 23.86 -23.72
C LEU A 596 -36.94 24.12 -24.59
N TYR A 597 -36.74 24.58 -25.83
CA TYR A 597 -37.82 24.92 -26.75
C TYR A 597 -38.29 23.69 -27.54
N SER A 598 -39.49 23.75 -28.12
CA SER A 598 -40.01 22.67 -28.98
C SER A 598 -39.13 22.42 -30.21
N SER A 599 -38.49 23.48 -30.71
CA SER A 599 -37.59 23.44 -31.85
C SER A 599 -36.15 23.03 -31.50
N THR A 600 -35.87 22.65 -30.25
CA THR A 600 -34.52 22.27 -29.82
C THR A 600 -34.06 21.04 -30.58
N ARG A 601 -32.82 21.09 -31.06
CA ARG A 601 -32.15 19.99 -31.75
C ARG A 601 -31.00 19.47 -30.89
N ASP A 602 -30.65 18.21 -31.11
CA ASP A 602 -29.40 17.66 -30.61
C ASP A 602 -28.20 18.20 -31.41
N VAL A 603 -26.99 17.89 -30.97
CA VAL A 603 -25.75 18.36 -31.61
C VAL A 603 -25.56 17.86 -33.05
N LEU A 604 -26.25 16.78 -33.45
CA LEU A 604 -26.24 16.25 -34.81
C LEU A 604 -27.29 16.93 -35.71
N GLY A 605 -28.20 17.70 -35.12
CA GLY A 605 -29.23 18.48 -35.82
C GLY A 605 -30.60 17.82 -35.85
N ASP A 606 -30.79 16.68 -35.20
CA ASP A 606 -32.09 16.03 -35.11
C ASP A 606 -32.95 16.67 -34.01
N LEU A 607 -34.27 16.74 -34.21
CA LEU A 607 -35.17 17.21 -33.16
C LEU A 607 -35.14 16.25 -31.97
N ILE A 608 -35.14 16.83 -30.77
CA ILE A 608 -35.32 16.06 -29.54
C ILE A 608 -36.69 15.37 -29.58
N LYS A 609 -36.71 14.07 -29.28
CA LYS A 609 -37.90 13.22 -29.35
C LYS A 609 -38.02 12.28 -28.15
N SER A 610 -39.27 12.00 -27.77
CA SER A 610 -39.62 10.98 -26.78
C SER A 610 -39.08 9.58 -27.15
N GLY A 611 -38.78 8.77 -26.14
CA GLY A 611 -38.23 7.42 -26.26
C GLY A 611 -36.75 7.36 -26.64
N SER A 612 -36.10 8.49 -26.88
CA SER A 612 -34.66 8.57 -27.15
C SER A 612 -33.88 9.01 -25.92
N SER A 613 -32.66 8.48 -25.77
CA SER A 613 -31.77 8.81 -24.64
C SER A 613 -30.72 9.83 -25.05
N TYR A 614 -30.46 10.78 -24.15
CA TYR A 614 -29.52 11.88 -24.34
C TYR A 614 -28.63 12.07 -23.11
N ARG A 615 -27.54 12.79 -23.29
CA ARG A 615 -26.79 13.48 -22.25
C ARG A 615 -26.74 14.97 -22.59
N VAL A 616 -26.60 15.81 -21.60
CA VAL A 616 -26.44 17.26 -21.79
C VAL A 616 -25.05 17.68 -21.35
N TYR A 617 -24.46 18.58 -22.13
CA TYR A 617 -23.23 19.30 -21.80
C TYR A 617 -23.51 20.80 -21.83
N VAL A 618 -22.72 21.57 -21.08
CA VAL A 618 -22.77 23.03 -21.12
C VAL A 618 -21.37 23.55 -21.44
N LEU A 619 -21.27 24.33 -22.51
CA LEU A 619 -20.03 24.99 -22.91
C LEU A 619 -20.03 26.43 -22.37
N SER A 620 -19.04 26.77 -21.54
CA SER A 620 -18.70 28.16 -21.19
C SER A 620 -17.95 28.81 -22.34
N VAL A 621 -18.51 29.88 -22.92
CA VAL A 621 -17.93 30.54 -24.10
C VAL A 621 -17.13 31.76 -23.69
N GLY A 622 -15.83 31.73 -23.94
CA GLY A 622 -14.94 32.84 -23.61
C GLY A 622 -15.20 34.11 -24.43
N SER A 623 -14.68 35.23 -23.94
CA SER A 623 -14.91 36.58 -24.50
C SER A 623 -13.70 37.48 -24.28
N GLY A 624 -13.61 38.58 -25.05
CA GLY A 624 -12.47 39.49 -24.96
C GLY A 624 -11.15 38.77 -25.28
N GLY A 625 -10.16 38.87 -24.38
CA GLY A 625 -8.88 38.16 -24.51
C GLY A 625 -8.95 36.63 -24.40
N TYR A 626 -10.14 36.08 -24.11
CA TYR A 626 -10.44 34.67 -23.92
C TYR A 626 -11.31 34.09 -25.04
N SER A 627 -11.44 34.76 -26.20
CA SER A 627 -12.37 34.35 -27.25
C SER A 627 -12.15 32.93 -27.81
N ASP A 628 -10.93 32.39 -27.69
CA ASP A 628 -10.55 31.05 -28.16
C ASP A 628 -10.46 30.02 -27.01
N SER A 629 -10.92 30.39 -25.82
CA SER A 629 -10.63 29.72 -24.54
C SER A 629 -11.90 29.18 -23.87
N ASN A 630 -12.73 28.45 -24.62
CA ASN A 630 -13.97 27.83 -24.12
C ASN A 630 -13.69 26.61 -23.23
N GLU A 631 -14.61 26.30 -22.32
CA GLU A 631 -14.51 25.13 -21.43
C GLU A 631 -15.83 24.34 -21.43
N LEU A 632 -15.74 23.01 -21.49
CA LEU A 632 -16.90 22.11 -21.57
C LEU A 632 -17.15 21.42 -20.22
N SER A 633 -18.39 21.46 -19.74
CA SER A 633 -18.76 20.76 -18.51
C SER A 633 -18.56 19.24 -18.61
N SER A 634 -18.53 18.56 -17.46
CA SER A 634 -18.80 17.13 -17.43
C SER A 634 -20.22 16.84 -17.95
N ALA A 635 -20.41 15.64 -18.51
CA ALA A 635 -21.71 15.21 -19.02
C ALA A 635 -22.74 15.04 -17.90
N SER A 636 -23.98 15.43 -18.14
CA SER A 636 -25.10 15.04 -17.28
C SER A 636 -25.25 13.50 -17.21
N PRO A 637 -25.98 12.98 -16.21
CA PRO A 637 -26.54 11.63 -16.29
C PRO A 637 -27.35 11.43 -17.59
N ILE A 638 -27.49 10.17 -18.02
CA ILE A 638 -28.34 9.84 -19.17
C ILE A 638 -29.79 10.15 -18.81
N ILE A 639 -30.50 10.80 -19.73
CA ILE A 639 -31.92 11.08 -19.63
C ILE A 639 -32.66 10.53 -20.85
N THR A 640 -33.76 9.83 -20.62
CA THR A 640 -34.69 9.39 -21.67
C THR A 640 -35.99 10.10 -21.45
N LEU A 641 -36.52 10.72 -22.51
CA LEU A 641 -37.80 11.41 -22.45
C LEU A 641 -38.93 10.40 -22.54
N PHE A 642 -39.84 10.43 -21.57
CA PHE A 642 -41.03 9.57 -21.53
C PHE A 642 -42.29 10.40 -21.44
N ASN A 643 -43.44 9.77 -21.68
CA ASN A 643 -44.69 10.38 -21.26
C ASN A 643 -44.86 10.18 -19.75
N ASN A 644 -45.01 11.28 -19.03
CA ASN A 644 -45.13 11.39 -17.59
C ASN A 644 -46.54 11.87 -17.16
N SER A 645 -47.46 12.04 -18.12
CA SER A 645 -48.85 12.47 -17.87
C SER A 645 -49.65 11.33 -17.28
N SER A 646 -50.56 11.59 -16.33
CA SER A 646 -51.29 10.50 -15.67
C SER A 646 -52.15 9.69 -16.66
N LEU A 647 -51.93 8.36 -16.70
CA LEU A 647 -52.85 7.42 -17.35
C LEU A 647 -54.26 7.65 -16.82
N LYS A 648 -55.26 7.43 -17.69
CA LYS A 648 -56.66 7.46 -17.29
C LYS A 648 -57.10 6.07 -16.85
N ALA A 649 -57.88 6.03 -15.77
CA ALA A 649 -58.52 4.80 -15.34
C ALA A 649 -59.67 4.43 -16.29
N VAL A 650 -60.05 3.16 -16.29
CA VAL A 650 -61.25 2.69 -16.99
C VAL A 650 -62.51 3.32 -16.41
N THR A 651 -63.56 3.42 -17.22
CA THR A 651 -64.85 3.99 -16.82
C THR A 651 -65.97 2.95 -16.94
N ASN A 652 -67.15 3.23 -16.38
CA ASN A 652 -68.30 2.32 -16.43
C ASN A 652 -68.01 0.90 -15.93
N LEU A 653 -67.21 0.77 -14.86
CA LEU A 653 -66.93 -0.52 -14.24
C LEU A 653 -68.20 -1.11 -13.63
N ASN A 654 -68.62 -2.26 -14.13
CA ASN A 654 -69.78 -2.99 -13.66
C ASN A 654 -69.45 -4.49 -13.47
N VAL A 655 -70.06 -5.10 -12.46
CA VAL A 655 -69.88 -6.51 -12.11
C VAL A 655 -71.22 -7.20 -11.97
N SER A 656 -71.34 -8.41 -12.49
CA SER A 656 -72.57 -9.20 -12.43
C SER A 656 -72.29 -10.68 -12.20
N ASP A 657 -73.23 -11.33 -11.52
CA ASP A 657 -73.25 -12.78 -11.27
C ASP A 657 -74.04 -13.42 -12.43
N VAL A 658 -73.37 -14.18 -13.30
CA VAL A 658 -73.93 -14.61 -14.60
C VAL A 658 -74.03 -16.12 -14.79
N LYS A 659 -73.51 -16.91 -13.86
CA LYS A 659 -73.47 -18.39 -13.88
C LYS A 659 -73.56 -18.92 -12.44
N ASP A 660 -73.77 -20.22 -12.27
CA ASP A 660 -73.94 -20.88 -10.96
C ASP A 660 -72.91 -22.02 -10.73
N TYR A 661 -71.64 -21.81 -11.09
CA TYR A 661 -70.55 -22.77 -10.90
C TYR A 661 -69.99 -22.80 -9.47
N GLY A 662 -70.26 -21.77 -8.67
CA GLY A 662 -69.74 -21.55 -7.32
C GLY A 662 -68.30 -21.04 -7.27
N ASP A 663 -67.74 -20.57 -8.39
CA ASP A 663 -66.34 -20.16 -8.54
C ASP A 663 -66.18 -18.88 -9.39
N GLY A 664 -64.94 -18.52 -9.76
CA GLY A 664 -64.65 -17.31 -10.53
C GLY A 664 -65.46 -17.14 -11.83
N ARG A 665 -65.95 -18.24 -12.43
CA ARG A 665 -66.76 -18.19 -13.66
C ARG A 665 -68.13 -17.56 -13.49
N ASP A 666 -68.56 -17.34 -12.25
CA ASP A 666 -69.82 -16.67 -11.93
C ASP A 666 -69.67 -15.15 -12.04
N LEU A 667 -68.44 -14.64 -11.91
CA LEU A 667 -68.17 -13.21 -11.94
C LEU A 667 -67.86 -12.74 -13.37
N GLN A 668 -68.74 -11.89 -13.90
CA GLN A 668 -68.48 -11.11 -15.12
C GLN A 668 -68.14 -9.67 -14.76
N VAL A 669 -67.06 -9.15 -15.34
CA VAL A 669 -66.58 -7.78 -15.16
C VAL A 669 -66.60 -7.06 -16.50
N SER A 670 -67.27 -5.91 -16.55
CA SER A 670 -67.34 -5.07 -17.75
C SER A 670 -66.92 -3.64 -17.46
N PHE A 671 -66.24 -2.99 -18.42
CA PHE A 671 -65.79 -1.60 -18.31
C PHE A 671 -65.47 -1.02 -19.69
N ASN A 672 -65.54 0.30 -19.82
CA ASN A 672 -65.01 1.03 -20.96
C ASN A 672 -63.52 1.27 -20.78
N HIS A 673 -62.75 1.11 -21.86
CA HIS A 673 -61.31 1.38 -21.85
C HIS A 673 -61.04 2.87 -21.58
N ALA A 674 -59.80 3.18 -21.23
CA ALA A 674 -59.34 4.55 -21.07
C ALA A 674 -59.50 5.31 -22.40
N THR A 675 -59.76 6.62 -22.33
CA THR A 675 -59.95 7.45 -23.53
C THR A 675 -58.68 7.63 -24.37
N ASP A 676 -57.51 7.36 -23.79
CA ASP A 676 -56.21 7.29 -24.46
C ASP A 676 -55.45 6.06 -23.97
N GLU A 677 -55.21 5.13 -24.88
CA GLU A 677 -54.48 3.88 -24.62
C GLU A 677 -53.07 3.86 -25.21
N THR A 678 -52.59 4.99 -25.76
CA THR A 678 -51.26 5.09 -26.43
C THR A 678 -50.13 4.57 -25.55
N TYR A 679 -50.26 4.78 -24.24
CA TYR A 679 -49.27 4.42 -23.23
C TYR A 679 -49.72 3.27 -22.31
N ILE A 680 -50.85 2.60 -22.60
CA ILE A 680 -51.35 1.48 -21.80
C ILE A 680 -50.93 0.16 -22.45
N ASN A 681 -50.29 -0.70 -21.67
CA ASN A 681 -49.90 -2.05 -22.09
C ASN A 681 -51.06 -3.05 -21.94
N GLN A 682 -51.76 -2.99 -20.81
CA GLN A 682 -52.85 -3.92 -20.47
C GLN A 682 -53.71 -3.36 -19.33
N TYR A 683 -54.89 -3.95 -19.15
CA TYR A 683 -55.72 -3.80 -17.96
C TYR A 683 -55.56 -5.01 -17.04
N ARG A 684 -55.61 -4.80 -15.73
CA ARG A 684 -55.63 -5.88 -14.72
C ARG A 684 -56.90 -5.81 -13.91
N ILE A 685 -57.75 -6.84 -13.99
CA ILE A 685 -58.94 -7.00 -13.16
C ILE A 685 -58.53 -7.64 -11.84
N MET A 686 -58.78 -6.96 -10.73
CA MET A 686 -58.45 -7.40 -9.37
C MET A 686 -59.73 -7.56 -8.55
N VAL A 687 -59.90 -8.72 -7.95
CA VAL A 687 -61.07 -9.05 -7.13
C VAL A 687 -60.67 -8.95 -5.66
N VAL A 688 -61.32 -8.05 -4.92
CA VAL A 688 -60.98 -7.69 -3.54
C VAL A 688 -62.13 -8.08 -2.61
N PRO A 689 -61.90 -8.92 -1.59
CA PRO A 689 -62.92 -9.26 -0.61
C PRO A 689 -63.36 -8.02 0.17
N THR A 690 -64.66 -7.88 0.47
CA THR A 690 -65.17 -6.71 1.21
C THR A 690 -64.66 -6.61 2.65
N SER A 691 -64.07 -7.69 3.20
CA SER A 691 -63.35 -7.65 4.48
C SER A 691 -62.14 -6.72 4.45
N ASP A 692 -61.55 -6.49 3.28
CA ASP A 692 -60.29 -5.75 3.09
C ASP A 692 -60.57 -4.34 2.52
N TYR A 693 -61.83 -3.91 2.59
CA TYR A 693 -62.38 -2.80 1.81
C TYR A 693 -61.83 -1.41 2.19
N SER A 694 -61.45 -1.18 3.44
CA SER A 694 -61.11 0.18 3.89
C SER A 694 -59.78 0.72 3.35
N SER A 695 -59.01 -0.03 2.54
CA SER A 695 -57.65 0.38 2.19
C SER A 695 -57.07 -0.08 0.84
N PHE A 696 -57.84 -0.55 -0.15
CA PHE A 696 -57.22 -0.98 -1.42
C PHE A 696 -56.81 0.22 -2.30
N SER A 697 -55.52 0.55 -2.29
CA SER A 697 -54.95 1.70 -2.96
C SER A 697 -54.30 1.36 -4.30
N LEU A 698 -53.92 2.39 -5.07
CA LEU A 698 -53.08 2.23 -6.26
C LEU A 698 -51.75 1.50 -5.95
N SER A 699 -51.17 1.74 -4.76
CA SER A 699 -49.96 1.05 -4.31
C SER A 699 -50.22 -0.45 -4.14
N ASP A 700 -51.34 -0.82 -3.52
CA ASP A 700 -51.70 -2.23 -3.33
C ASP A 700 -51.94 -2.91 -4.67
N ALA A 701 -52.68 -2.26 -5.57
CA ALA A 701 -52.92 -2.72 -6.92
C ALA A 701 -51.64 -2.97 -7.73
N ASN A 702 -50.64 -2.09 -7.62
CA ASN A 702 -49.35 -2.25 -8.30
C ASN A 702 -48.56 -3.46 -7.78
N ASN A 703 -48.78 -3.87 -6.53
CA ASN A 703 -48.08 -4.96 -5.85
C ASN A 703 -48.80 -6.31 -5.93
N VAL A 704 -50.00 -6.38 -6.53
CA VAL A 704 -50.72 -7.66 -6.71
C VAL A 704 -49.93 -8.58 -7.65
N SER A 705 -49.65 -9.80 -7.17
CA SER A 705 -48.99 -10.85 -7.94
C SER A 705 -49.76 -11.19 -9.23
N SER A 706 -49.03 -11.53 -10.31
CA SER A 706 -49.63 -11.91 -11.60
C SER A 706 -50.51 -13.15 -11.56
N ALA A 707 -50.42 -13.96 -10.51
CA ALA A 707 -51.32 -15.10 -10.29
C ALA A 707 -52.68 -14.70 -9.67
N ASN A 708 -52.81 -13.46 -9.18
CA ASN A 708 -53.93 -12.97 -8.36
C ASN A 708 -54.74 -11.86 -9.04
N TYR A 709 -54.57 -11.68 -10.35
CA TYR A 709 -55.40 -10.81 -11.18
C TYR A 709 -55.68 -11.47 -12.53
N THR A 710 -56.69 -10.97 -13.25
CA THR A 710 -56.94 -11.36 -14.64
C THR A 710 -56.46 -10.26 -15.58
N SER A 711 -55.58 -10.59 -16.52
CA SER A 711 -55.06 -9.62 -17.49
C SER A 711 -55.99 -9.50 -18.70
N VAL A 712 -56.18 -8.29 -19.20
CA VAL A 712 -57.01 -7.98 -20.37
C VAL A 712 -56.24 -7.06 -21.32
N SER A 713 -56.26 -7.36 -22.61
CA SER A 713 -55.63 -6.54 -23.65
C SER A 713 -56.36 -5.22 -23.89
N THR A 714 -55.65 -4.23 -24.42
CA THR A 714 -56.17 -2.92 -24.89
C THR A 714 -56.83 -2.99 -26.27
N SER A 715 -57.46 -4.12 -26.63
CA SER A 715 -58.12 -4.26 -27.94
C SER A 715 -59.60 -3.92 -27.84
N GLY A 716 -60.06 -2.95 -28.64
CA GLY A 716 -61.45 -2.50 -28.67
C GLY A 716 -61.66 -1.20 -27.89
N SER A 717 -62.92 -0.90 -27.53
CA SER A 717 -63.29 0.30 -26.75
C SER A 717 -63.85 -0.03 -25.36
N SER A 718 -64.14 -1.30 -25.10
CA SER A 718 -64.68 -1.81 -23.85
C SER A 718 -64.36 -3.30 -23.69
N THR A 719 -64.41 -3.76 -22.45
CA THR A 719 -64.21 -5.15 -22.05
C THR A 719 -65.48 -5.68 -21.43
N SER A 720 -65.79 -6.95 -21.69
CA SER A 720 -66.71 -7.76 -20.89
C SER A 720 -66.11 -9.15 -20.69
N GLN A 721 -65.55 -9.39 -19.51
CA GLN A 721 -64.74 -10.56 -19.18
C GLN A 721 -65.43 -11.41 -18.12
N VAL A 722 -65.71 -12.68 -18.43
CA VAL A 722 -66.03 -13.69 -17.42
C VAL A 722 -64.72 -14.27 -16.91
N LEU A 723 -64.53 -14.37 -15.59
CA LEU A 723 -63.27 -14.88 -15.05
C LEU A 723 -63.17 -16.40 -15.17
N ASP A 724 -61.96 -16.94 -15.06
CA ASP A 724 -61.72 -18.38 -15.12
C ASP A 724 -62.06 -19.09 -13.80
N SER A 725 -62.24 -20.41 -13.85
CA SER A 725 -62.51 -21.23 -12.66
C SER A 725 -61.38 -21.17 -11.62
N SER A 726 -60.16 -20.86 -12.07
CA SER A 726 -58.98 -20.72 -11.23
C SER A 726 -58.71 -19.27 -10.78
N ALA A 727 -59.60 -18.33 -11.09
CA ALA A 727 -59.42 -16.93 -10.72
C ALA A 727 -59.36 -16.75 -9.19
N ARG A 728 -58.46 -15.87 -8.76
CA ARG A 728 -58.14 -15.64 -7.35
C ARG A 728 -58.45 -14.19 -6.96
N ASP A 729 -58.76 -14.00 -5.69
CA ASP A 729 -58.77 -12.69 -5.06
C ASP A 729 -57.34 -12.14 -4.92
N VAL A 730 -57.19 -10.86 -4.58
CA VAL A 730 -55.88 -10.21 -4.42
C VAL A 730 -54.98 -10.87 -3.36
N ARG A 731 -55.55 -11.65 -2.42
CA ARG A 731 -54.82 -12.43 -1.40
C ARG A 731 -54.37 -13.80 -1.92
N GLY A 732 -54.78 -14.19 -3.13
CA GLY A 732 -54.45 -15.47 -3.75
C GLY A 732 -55.42 -16.60 -3.41
N ASN A 733 -56.54 -16.33 -2.74
CA ASN A 733 -57.58 -17.34 -2.51
C ASN A 733 -58.46 -17.48 -3.75
N LEU A 734 -58.94 -18.69 -4.05
CA LEU A 734 -59.94 -18.88 -5.11
C LEU A 734 -61.20 -18.08 -4.80
N ILE A 735 -61.76 -17.44 -5.83
CA ILE A 735 -63.06 -16.76 -5.76
C ILE A 735 -64.15 -17.83 -5.57
N LYS A 736 -65.06 -17.62 -4.62
CA LYS A 736 -66.08 -18.60 -4.23
C LYS A 736 -67.41 -17.93 -3.91
N ALA A 737 -68.48 -18.71 -4.06
CA ALA A 737 -69.81 -18.31 -3.60
C ALA A 737 -69.90 -18.01 -2.10
N GLY A 738 -70.80 -17.10 -1.73
CA GLY A 738 -71.05 -16.69 -0.35
C GLY A 738 -70.07 -15.67 0.24
N ILE A 739 -69.00 -15.30 -0.50
CA ILE A 739 -68.10 -14.20 -0.14
C ILE A 739 -68.49 -12.97 -0.97
N SER A 740 -68.53 -11.81 -0.33
CA SER A 740 -68.78 -10.54 -0.99
C SER A 740 -67.47 -9.91 -1.46
N TYR A 741 -67.43 -9.46 -2.71
CA TYR A 741 -66.26 -8.89 -3.36
C TYR A 741 -66.57 -7.52 -3.97
N LYS A 742 -65.54 -6.69 -4.13
CA LYS A 742 -65.50 -5.54 -5.03
C LYS A 742 -64.40 -5.76 -6.06
N VAL A 743 -64.56 -5.16 -7.22
CA VAL A 743 -63.59 -5.26 -8.31
C VAL A 743 -62.96 -3.90 -8.58
N TYR A 744 -61.66 -3.93 -8.88
CA TYR A 744 -60.89 -2.79 -9.36
C TYR A 744 -60.21 -3.17 -10.67
N VAL A 745 -60.02 -2.19 -11.54
CA VAL A 745 -59.29 -2.38 -12.80
C VAL A 745 -58.13 -1.40 -12.84
N LEU A 746 -56.91 -1.92 -12.98
CA LEU A 746 -55.68 -1.14 -13.10
C LEU A 746 -55.30 -1.00 -14.57
N SER A 747 -55.12 0.24 -15.02
CA SER A 747 -54.53 0.60 -16.31
C SER A 747 -53.02 0.66 -16.16
N VAL A 748 -52.31 -0.23 -16.84
CA VAL A 748 -50.86 -0.44 -16.66
C VAL A 748 -50.11 0.20 -17.81
N GLY A 749 -49.13 1.05 -17.49
CA GLY A 749 -48.27 1.70 -18.47
C GLY A 749 -47.43 0.73 -19.30
N ASN A 750 -47.09 1.13 -20.52
CA ASN A 750 -46.13 0.43 -21.38
C ASN A 750 -44.68 0.90 -21.14
N GLY A 751 -43.71 0.30 -21.84
CA GLY A 751 -42.29 0.61 -21.66
C GLY A 751 -41.87 2.04 -22.05
N ASN A 752 -42.76 2.83 -22.67
CA ASN A 752 -42.53 4.23 -23.04
C ASN A 752 -43.23 5.22 -22.08
N TYR A 753 -43.71 4.72 -20.94
CA TYR A 753 -44.42 5.49 -19.93
C TYR A 753 -43.68 5.41 -18.59
N ALA A 754 -43.37 6.56 -18.00
CA ALA A 754 -42.66 6.64 -16.73
C ALA A 754 -43.54 7.15 -15.57
N GLY A 755 -44.78 7.59 -15.86
CA GLY A 755 -45.73 8.04 -14.86
C GLY A 755 -46.39 6.91 -14.04
N PRO A 756 -47.29 7.24 -13.10
CA PRO A 756 -48.01 6.25 -12.30
C PRO A 756 -49.08 5.51 -13.11
N ASN A 757 -49.32 4.23 -12.80
CA ASN A 757 -50.50 3.50 -13.28
C ASN A 757 -51.79 4.16 -12.76
N ALA A 758 -52.95 3.83 -13.35
CA ALA A 758 -54.23 4.39 -12.94
C ALA A 758 -55.23 3.30 -12.56
N ILE A 759 -55.74 3.35 -11.33
CA ILE A 759 -56.75 2.42 -10.82
C ILE A 759 -58.15 3.01 -10.96
N SER A 760 -59.13 2.21 -11.34
CA SER A 760 -60.55 2.59 -11.35
C SER A 760 -61.05 2.91 -9.94
N GLY A 761 -62.19 3.60 -9.87
CA GLY A 761 -63.04 3.49 -8.70
C GLY A 761 -63.47 2.04 -8.47
N GLU A 762 -63.91 1.74 -7.26
CA GLU A 762 -64.46 0.45 -6.89
C GLU A 762 -65.78 0.14 -7.64
N SER A 763 -66.02 -1.14 -7.93
CA SER A 763 -67.34 -1.61 -8.34
C SER A 763 -68.32 -1.61 -7.16
N SER A 764 -69.61 -1.72 -7.46
CA SER A 764 -70.61 -2.20 -6.48
C SER A 764 -70.17 -3.55 -5.89
N ALA A 765 -70.47 -3.76 -4.60
CA ALA A 765 -70.20 -5.04 -3.97
C ALA A 765 -71.09 -6.13 -4.56
N ILE A 766 -70.53 -7.33 -4.77
CA ILE A 766 -71.23 -8.48 -5.33
C ILE A 766 -70.93 -9.72 -4.49
N THR A 767 -71.99 -10.48 -4.18
CA THR A 767 -71.87 -11.78 -3.52
C THR A 767 -72.34 -12.84 -4.50
N LEU A 768 -71.44 -13.73 -4.89
CA LEU A 768 -71.74 -14.81 -5.82
C LEU A 768 -72.73 -15.79 -5.15
N SER A 769 -73.85 -16.04 -5.83
CA SER A 769 -74.92 -16.91 -5.33
C SER A 769 -74.73 -18.35 -5.80
N THR A 770 -75.29 -19.31 -5.06
CA THR A 770 -75.47 -20.70 -5.54
C THR A 770 -76.95 -20.98 -5.63
N ASN A 771 -77.64 -20.41 -6.62
CA ASN A 771 -79.08 -20.62 -6.78
C ASN A 771 -79.34 -21.91 -7.57
N LYS A 772 -79.04 -23.06 -6.96
CA LYS A 772 -79.31 -24.38 -7.55
C LYS A 772 -80.79 -24.72 -7.47
N SER A 773 -81.52 -24.58 -8.58
CA SER A 773 -82.94 -24.98 -8.67
C SER A 773 -83.10 -26.52 -8.67
N PRO A 774 -83.91 -27.12 -7.79
CA PRO A 774 -84.12 -28.58 -7.74
C PRO A 774 -84.81 -29.13 -9.00
N VAL A 775 -84.54 -30.39 -9.36
CA VAL A 775 -85.25 -31.09 -10.47
C VAL A 775 -86.70 -31.34 -10.03
N ILE A 776 -87.64 -30.75 -10.76
CA ILE A 776 -89.07 -30.95 -10.53
C ILE A 776 -89.49 -32.26 -11.20
N SER A 777 -90.13 -33.16 -10.45
CA SER A 777 -90.64 -34.43 -10.99
C SER A 777 -91.77 -34.20 -12.00
N VAL A 778 -91.98 -35.18 -12.88
CA VAL A 778 -93.11 -35.16 -13.82
C VAL A 778 -94.43 -35.51 -13.12
N THR A 779 -95.54 -35.06 -13.70
CA THR A 779 -96.90 -35.29 -13.16
C THR A 779 -97.77 -36.01 -14.18
N ASN A 780 -98.97 -36.45 -13.76
CA ASN A 780 -99.97 -37.08 -14.63
C ASN A 780 -99.43 -38.27 -15.45
N VAL A 781 -98.61 -39.13 -14.81
CA VAL A 781 -98.18 -40.38 -15.43
C VAL A 781 -99.40 -41.28 -15.58
N THR A 782 -99.71 -41.63 -16.83
CA THR A 782 -100.84 -42.47 -17.23
C THR A 782 -100.36 -43.57 -18.18
N TYR A 783 -101.12 -44.65 -18.26
CA TYR A 783 -100.82 -45.76 -19.15
C TYR A 783 -102.06 -46.15 -19.97
N ARG A 784 -101.84 -46.70 -21.16
CA ARG A 784 -102.85 -47.41 -21.95
C ARG A 784 -102.22 -48.57 -22.70
N GLU A 785 -102.98 -49.64 -22.92
CA GLU A 785 -102.57 -50.73 -23.79
C GLU A 785 -102.75 -50.34 -25.26
N ASP A 786 -101.76 -50.64 -26.08
CA ASP A 786 -101.78 -50.44 -27.53
C ASP A 786 -101.01 -51.57 -28.22
N ASN A 787 -101.74 -52.46 -28.93
CA ASN A 787 -101.22 -53.61 -29.66
C ASN A 787 -100.24 -54.50 -28.86
N GLY A 788 -100.61 -54.86 -27.63
CA GLY A 788 -99.83 -55.77 -26.76
C GLY A 788 -98.60 -55.12 -26.12
N ARG A 789 -98.49 -53.79 -26.17
CA ARG A 789 -97.49 -53.00 -25.45
C ARG A 789 -98.17 -51.92 -24.62
N ILE A 790 -97.51 -51.47 -23.56
CA ILE A 790 -98.03 -50.41 -22.71
C ILE A 790 -97.42 -49.08 -23.15
N LEU A 791 -98.27 -48.16 -23.58
CA LEU A 791 -97.87 -46.79 -23.86
C LEU A 791 -98.05 -45.93 -22.61
N ILE A 792 -96.99 -45.25 -22.21
CA ILE A 792 -96.96 -44.33 -21.07
C ILE A 792 -97.00 -42.91 -21.59
N SER A 793 -97.83 -42.07 -20.98
CA SER A 793 -97.89 -40.62 -21.24
C SER A 793 -97.79 -39.86 -19.91
N PHE A 794 -97.08 -38.74 -19.89
CA PHE A 794 -96.95 -37.90 -18.69
C PHE A 794 -96.82 -36.43 -19.06
N ASP A 795 -97.17 -35.56 -18.12
CA ASP A 795 -96.89 -34.14 -18.26
C ASP A 795 -95.41 -33.88 -18.06
N LYS A 796 -94.81 -33.15 -19.00
CA LYS A 796 -93.39 -32.77 -18.90
C LYS A 796 -93.13 -31.98 -17.62
N SER A 797 -91.88 -32.02 -17.15
CA SER A 797 -91.49 -31.22 -15.98
C SER A 797 -91.68 -29.73 -16.29
N ALA A 798 -92.08 -28.97 -15.26
CA ALA A 798 -92.21 -27.52 -15.35
C ALA A 798 -90.88 -26.83 -15.72
N ASN A 799 -89.74 -27.47 -15.42
CA ASN A 799 -88.42 -26.99 -15.84
C ASN A 799 -87.57 -28.13 -16.44
N GLU A 800 -87.53 -28.20 -17.77
CA GLU A 800 -86.73 -29.18 -18.53
C GLU A 800 -85.27 -28.77 -18.74
N SER A 801 -84.87 -27.51 -18.47
CA SER A 801 -83.51 -27.03 -18.74
C SER A 801 -82.43 -27.77 -17.94
N ASN A 802 -82.83 -28.38 -16.83
CA ASN A 802 -81.94 -29.07 -15.90
C ASN A 802 -82.07 -30.60 -15.96
N ILE A 803 -82.81 -31.13 -16.95
CA ILE A 803 -83.11 -32.56 -17.11
C ILE A 803 -82.39 -33.11 -18.35
N SER A 804 -81.65 -34.21 -18.22
CA SER A 804 -81.01 -34.89 -19.35
C SER A 804 -81.94 -35.91 -20.02
N GLU A 805 -82.74 -36.62 -19.23
CA GLU A 805 -83.66 -37.65 -19.71
C GLU A 805 -84.80 -37.92 -18.71
N TYR A 806 -85.89 -38.47 -19.23
CA TYR A 806 -86.95 -39.11 -18.46
C TYR A 806 -86.84 -40.63 -18.59
N ARG A 807 -86.70 -41.35 -17.47
CA ARG A 807 -86.68 -42.81 -17.45
C ARG A 807 -88.05 -43.36 -17.07
N VAL A 808 -88.66 -44.14 -17.94
CA VAL A 808 -89.94 -44.81 -17.72
C VAL A 808 -89.69 -46.23 -17.21
N LEU A 809 -90.08 -46.46 -15.95
CA LEU A 809 -89.70 -47.61 -15.14
C LEU A 809 -90.94 -48.43 -14.80
N VAL A 810 -90.98 -49.71 -15.18
CA VAL A 810 -92.08 -50.63 -14.86
C VAL A 810 -91.73 -51.48 -13.65
N VAL A 811 -92.53 -51.38 -12.60
CA VAL A 811 -92.25 -51.96 -11.29
C VAL A 811 -93.36 -52.94 -10.90
N PRO A 812 -93.04 -54.17 -10.45
CA PRO A 812 -94.05 -55.07 -9.88
C PRO A 812 -94.82 -54.41 -8.73
N SER A 813 -96.15 -54.48 -8.72
CA SER A 813 -96.96 -53.58 -7.88
C SER A 813 -96.76 -53.74 -6.37
N LYS A 814 -96.29 -54.91 -5.94
CA LYS A 814 -95.95 -55.26 -4.54
C LYS A 814 -94.54 -54.85 -4.11
N GLN A 815 -93.69 -54.35 -5.01
CA GLN A 815 -92.33 -53.90 -4.71
C GLN A 815 -92.34 -52.44 -4.24
N GLY A 816 -91.68 -52.16 -3.11
CA GLY A 816 -91.37 -50.79 -2.70
C GLY A 816 -90.31 -50.18 -3.62
N PHE A 817 -90.53 -48.95 -4.10
CA PHE A 817 -89.68 -48.34 -5.10
C PHE A 817 -89.60 -46.82 -4.91
N GLY A 818 -88.39 -46.31 -4.69
CA GLY A 818 -88.11 -44.89 -4.48
C GLY A 818 -87.05 -44.33 -5.42
N THR A 819 -86.72 -43.04 -5.26
CA THR A 819 -85.82 -42.31 -6.17
C THR A 819 -84.42 -42.92 -6.26
N ALA A 820 -83.88 -43.46 -5.16
CA ALA A 820 -82.58 -44.12 -5.16
C ALA A 820 -82.61 -45.43 -5.98
N ASP A 821 -83.68 -46.21 -5.87
CA ASP A 821 -83.86 -47.44 -6.64
C ASP A 821 -83.99 -47.13 -8.14
N ALA A 822 -84.77 -46.10 -8.47
CA ALA A 822 -84.98 -45.63 -9.85
C ALA A 822 -83.67 -45.18 -10.54
N LEU A 823 -82.75 -44.56 -9.79
CA LEU A 823 -81.45 -44.15 -10.31
C LEU A 823 -80.52 -45.33 -10.59
N ALA A 824 -80.66 -46.43 -9.83
CA ALA A 824 -79.81 -47.61 -9.90
C ALA A 824 -80.24 -48.64 -10.96
N VAL A 825 -81.43 -48.49 -11.56
CA VAL A 825 -81.93 -49.42 -12.58
C VAL A 825 -81.01 -49.42 -13.81
N ASN A 826 -80.71 -50.61 -14.32
CA ASN A 826 -79.90 -50.78 -15.53
C ASN A 826 -80.61 -50.18 -16.76
N SER A 827 -79.87 -49.51 -17.64
CA SER A 827 -80.40 -48.88 -18.85
C SER A 827 -81.12 -49.82 -19.81
N SER A 828 -80.85 -51.13 -19.76
CA SER A 828 -81.60 -52.11 -20.56
C SER A 828 -83.01 -52.42 -20.04
N TYR A 829 -83.39 -51.92 -18.86
CA TYR A 829 -84.65 -52.26 -18.17
C TYR A 829 -85.65 -51.09 -18.08
N TYR A 830 -85.36 -49.97 -18.72
CA TYR A 830 -86.28 -48.84 -18.82
C TYR A 830 -86.29 -48.25 -20.23
N SER A 831 -87.34 -47.48 -20.53
CA SER A 831 -87.36 -46.65 -21.74
C SER A 831 -86.92 -45.24 -21.37
N SER A 832 -86.02 -44.65 -22.16
CA SER A 832 -85.57 -43.27 -21.99
C SER A 832 -86.27 -42.34 -22.99
N VAL A 833 -86.62 -41.14 -22.54
CA VAL A 833 -87.16 -40.07 -23.39
C VAL A 833 -86.39 -38.79 -23.12
N ILE A 834 -85.89 -38.15 -24.17
CA ILE A 834 -85.16 -36.89 -24.08
C ILE A 834 -86.19 -35.72 -24.01
N PRO A 835 -86.07 -34.80 -23.03
CA PRO A 835 -86.90 -33.61 -22.96
C PRO A 835 -86.86 -32.81 -24.26
N ASN A 836 -88.02 -32.39 -24.75
CA ASN A 836 -88.12 -31.65 -26.02
C ASN A 836 -89.14 -30.49 -25.96
N GLY A 837 -89.63 -30.14 -24.77
CA GLY A 837 -90.61 -29.06 -24.60
C GLY A 837 -92.07 -29.50 -24.74
N THR A 838 -92.36 -30.76 -25.03
CA THR A 838 -93.74 -31.30 -25.16
C THR A 838 -94.00 -32.44 -24.19
N ASN A 839 -95.28 -32.70 -23.87
CA ASN A 839 -95.68 -33.82 -23.02
C ASN A 839 -95.27 -35.16 -23.66
N PRO A 840 -94.38 -35.95 -23.03
CA PRO A 840 -93.86 -37.14 -23.68
C PRO A 840 -94.83 -38.31 -23.64
N SER A 841 -94.73 -39.16 -24.67
CA SER A 841 -95.29 -40.51 -24.64
C SER A 841 -94.27 -41.51 -25.18
N THR A 842 -94.16 -42.66 -24.52
CA THR A 842 -93.23 -43.73 -24.93
C THR A 842 -93.78 -45.08 -24.51
N PHE A 843 -93.41 -46.13 -25.25
CA PHE A 843 -93.73 -47.49 -24.83
C PHE A 843 -92.81 -47.92 -23.69
N THR A 844 -93.34 -48.72 -22.76
CA THR A 844 -92.51 -49.34 -21.73
C THR A 844 -91.44 -50.25 -22.34
N ALA A 845 -90.38 -50.51 -21.56
CA ALA A 845 -89.45 -51.58 -21.86
C ALA A 845 -90.18 -52.94 -21.83
N THR A 846 -89.58 -53.97 -22.43
CA THR A 846 -90.12 -55.34 -22.41
C THR A 846 -89.80 -56.09 -21.12
N ARG A 847 -89.07 -55.45 -20.19
CA ARG A 847 -88.65 -55.99 -18.90
C ARG A 847 -89.02 -55.03 -17.77
N ASP A 848 -89.26 -55.57 -16.58
CA ASP A 848 -89.44 -54.79 -15.36
C ASP A 848 -88.09 -54.29 -14.81
N VAL A 849 -88.12 -53.44 -13.77
CA VAL A 849 -86.91 -52.87 -13.14
C VAL A 849 -85.94 -53.91 -12.56
N ASN A 850 -86.38 -55.15 -12.35
CA ASN A 850 -85.52 -56.26 -11.89
C ASN A 850 -84.95 -57.08 -13.06
N GLY A 851 -85.30 -56.73 -14.30
CA GLY A 851 -84.85 -57.40 -15.52
C GLY A 851 -85.70 -58.60 -15.93
N ASN A 852 -86.84 -58.87 -15.29
CA ASN A 852 -87.73 -59.97 -15.70
C ASN A 852 -88.61 -59.54 -16.88
N ALA A 853 -88.96 -60.47 -17.77
CA ALA A 853 -89.91 -60.18 -18.85
C ALA A 853 -91.27 -59.78 -18.25
N ILE A 854 -91.90 -58.76 -18.82
CA ILE A 854 -93.24 -58.34 -18.38
C ILE A 854 -94.25 -59.35 -18.96
N VAL A 855 -95.04 -59.97 -18.09
CA VAL A 855 -95.92 -61.10 -18.45
C VAL A 855 -97.36 -60.87 -17.99
N LYS A 856 -98.29 -61.50 -18.70
CA LYS A 856 -99.72 -61.56 -18.38
C LYS A 856 -99.94 -62.26 -17.03
N GLY A 857 -100.85 -61.74 -16.19
CA GLY A 857 -101.13 -62.29 -14.86
C GLY A 857 -100.41 -61.61 -13.69
N VAL A 858 -99.51 -60.66 -13.95
CA VAL A 858 -98.76 -59.93 -12.92
C VAL A 858 -99.16 -58.45 -12.93
N LYS A 859 -99.37 -57.89 -11.74
CA LYS A 859 -99.70 -56.46 -11.58
C LYS A 859 -98.44 -55.60 -11.52
N TYR A 860 -98.46 -54.47 -12.23
CA TYR A 860 -97.36 -53.51 -12.31
C TYR A 860 -97.83 -52.08 -12.03
N LYS A 861 -96.87 -51.22 -11.71
CA LYS A 861 -96.96 -49.76 -11.63
C LYS A 861 -95.89 -49.15 -12.52
N VAL A 862 -96.14 -47.97 -13.08
CA VAL A 862 -95.12 -47.22 -13.81
C VAL A 862 -94.71 -45.98 -13.03
N TYR A 863 -93.41 -45.73 -12.98
CA TYR A 863 -92.81 -44.51 -12.47
C TYR A 863 -92.01 -43.82 -13.58
N VAL A 864 -91.90 -42.50 -13.51
CA VAL A 864 -91.04 -41.73 -14.40
C VAL A 864 -90.05 -40.92 -13.58
N LEU A 865 -88.76 -41.14 -13.82
CA LEU A 865 -87.67 -40.40 -13.18
C LEU A 865 -87.16 -39.31 -14.11
N ALA A 866 -87.21 -38.06 -13.67
CA ALA A 866 -86.49 -36.95 -14.29
C ALA A 866 -85.03 -36.95 -13.82
N VAL A 867 -84.08 -37.17 -14.72
CA VAL A 867 -82.64 -37.29 -14.41
C VAL A 867 -81.93 -35.95 -14.63
N ALA A 868 -81.13 -35.51 -13.66
CA ALA A 868 -80.38 -34.26 -13.76
C ALA A 868 -79.25 -34.33 -14.81
N ASN A 869 -79.00 -33.24 -15.53
CA ASN A 869 -77.96 -33.16 -16.57
C ASN A 869 -76.51 -32.97 -16.06
N ASN A 870 -76.21 -33.41 -14.83
CA ASN A 870 -74.91 -33.29 -14.14
C ASN A 870 -74.41 -31.85 -13.85
N SER A 871 -75.23 -30.81 -14.06
CA SER A 871 -74.92 -29.41 -13.72
C SER A 871 -75.06 -29.09 -12.21
N GLY A 872 -74.59 -29.99 -11.34
CA GLY A 872 -74.53 -29.76 -9.89
C GLY A 872 -75.87 -29.69 -9.13
N VAL A 873 -76.95 -30.28 -9.67
CA VAL A 873 -78.32 -30.33 -9.10
C VAL A 873 -78.57 -31.66 -8.33
N GLN A 874 -79.57 -31.74 -7.44
CA GLN A 874 -79.98 -33.01 -6.78
C GLN A 874 -80.28 -34.12 -7.81
N ASN A 875 -79.95 -35.37 -7.46
CA ASN A 875 -79.80 -36.51 -8.39
C ASN A 875 -81.04 -36.94 -9.19
N GLY A 876 -82.21 -36.31 -9.04
CA GLY A 876 -83.38 -36.53 -9.90
C GLY A 876 -84.71 -36.38 -9.16
N GLY A 877 -85.82 -36.26 -9.90
CA GLY A 877 -87.19 -36.17 -9.37
C GLY A 877 -88.04 -37.34 -9.85
N LEU A 878 -88.38 -38.27 -8.94
CA LEU A 878 -89.26 -39.41 -9.25
C LEU A 878 -90.73 -38.99 -9.18
N SER A 879 -91.53 -39.38 -10.17
CA SER A 879 -92.97 -39.15 -10.18
C SER A 879 -93.70 -39.99 -9.11
N ASN A 880 -94.94 -39.64 -8.82
CA ASN A 880 -95.88 -40.62 -8.27
C ASN A 880 -96.11 -41.75 -9.27
N SER A 881 -96.46 -42.95 -8.78
CA SER A 881 -96.76 -44.07 -9.66
C SER A 881 -98.09 -43.89 -10.38
N THR A 882 -98.27 -44.62 -11.48
CA THR A 882 -99.61 -44.93 -11.99
C THR A 882 -100.41 -45.75 -10.97
N GLU A 883 -101.72 -45.90 -11.21
CA GLU A 883 -102.49 -46.98 -10.60
C GLU A 883 -101.97 -48.35 -11.03
N GLU A 884 -102.33 -49.40 -10.27
CA GLU A 884 -101.96 -50.78 -10.59
C GLU A 884 -102.68 -51.29 -11.82
N PHE A 885 -101.94 -51.99 -12.68
CA PHE A 885 -102.48 -52.55 -13.90
C PHE A 885 -101.90 -53.93 -14.20
N GLU A 886 -102.59 -54.70 -15.03
CA GLU A 886 -102.24 -56.05 -15.46
C GLU A 886 -102.33 -56.11 -17.00
N ILE A 887 -101.39 -56.81 -17.65
CA ILE A 887 -101.36 -57.00 -19.12
C ILE A 887 -102.28 -58.15 -19.53
#